data_AF-A0A1F3PUQ2-F1
#
_entry.id   AF-A0A1F3PUQ2-F1
#
_cell.length_a   1.000
_cell.length_b   1.000
_cell.length_c   1.000
_cell.angle_alpha   90.00
_cell.angle_beta   90.00
_cell.angle_gamma   90.00
#
_symmetry.space_group_name_H-M   'P 1'
#
loop_
_entity.id
_entity.type
_entity.pdbx_description
1 polymer ?
#
loop_
_entity_poly.entity_id
_entity_poly.type
_entity_poly.pdbx_seq_one_letter_code
_entity_poly.pdbx_strand_id
1 'polypeptide(L)'
;MRLTILSVIILITIFPVNSDSQKVLLNKKQKKPLICARFSPTGNYFASVGSDKTVKIWSTADGSQIKSFFDNQEGEISVDFSPDGEHFVTGGWDNDVKIWNFNTGVVEKRFKGHTKSLRTAVYHPNGQLIASAGWDNEIIIWYAETGVIYRKLTGHTQCIRSLAFSPDGRYLASGGYDLMVKVYDIITGELVHDIKAHKMPVESLDYSPDGKYIATGSTDNTIKIWNAQTGILSKSLKGHNSSVYWVSYSPDGKYLASCANDYTIAIWDVETKDQKMMFKEHELAVKSVEFSPTGETLLSASFDKSIKLFDVSSLKSTVGNFPMIVLPQETGKDKELLTFESIKSKMYERELTIKATLNDDSFNKFRLFVNKTEYMQYDGYNKYLIKSEVQVKGDKTELYYKIYLQEGDNEIQVCLEKEGGKFYHFSKPIVINYTDLSKQAKMSKMYAFMFNPSSYIDKKINKDYVPGDATGVKEKLLVQKGVLYNDVLFTELKDPPTPIMDNINTEMAAHQVKATTNDDIYLFLSGIITKCDDYYLMPSDVDRTNVKGTAIKLKDLIKFFAMKGKNINVFIDLSNKTEIKGCEDINPLEIEALVRDELKGTTENFAFLMYNGNDKGQLYSLLEKIIKEKTDTDQNGFIDFKELIASLNENIIFDYGTNNNFVLIKKFE
;
A
#
# COMPACT_ATOMS: atom_id res chain seq x y z
N MET A 1 32.80 -7.64 41.08
CA MET A 1 33.87 -8.34 40.35
C MET A 1 33.51 -9.82 40.30
N ARG A 2 33.21 -10.31 39.08
CA ARG A 2 33.10 -11.72 38.58
C ARG A 2 32.03 -12.65 39.21
N LEU A 3 30.98 -13.04 38.45
CA LEU A 3 30.88 -14.14 37.44
C LEU A 3 30.99 -15.54 38.08
N THR A 4 29.95 -16.40 38.05
CA THR A 4 29.64 -17.36 36.95
C THR A 4 28.25 -18.00 37.22
N ILE A 5 27.23 -17.86 36.35
CA ILE A 5 26.80 -18.64 35.15
C ILE A 5 26.37 -20.11 35.41
N LEU A 6 25.06 -20.38 35.24
CA LEU A 6 24.45 -21.49 34.47
C LEU A 6 22.92 -21.22 34.41
N SER A 7 22.35 -20.58 33.38
CA SER A 7 21.95 -21.10 32.06
C SER A 7 20.79 -22.10 32.05
N VAL A 8 19.55 -21.60 32.02
CA VAL A 8 18.43 -22.20 31.24
C VAL A 8 17.61 -21.04 30.66
N ILE A 9 17.79 -20.78 29.36
CA ILE A 9 16.93 -19.89 28.57
C ILE A 9 15.90 -20.78 27.88
N ILE A 10 14.63 -20.69 28.29
CA ILE A 10 13.52 -21.16 27.47
C ILE A 10 13.17 -20.00 26.54
N LEU A 11 13.63 -20.10 25.30
CA LEU A 11 13.27 -19.20 24.21
C LEU A 11 11.87 -19.62 23.71
N ILE A 12 10.80 -19.04 24.26
CA ILE A 12 9.49 -19.10 23.62
C ILE A 12 9.45 -17.94 22.61
N THR A 13 9.72 -18.25 21.34
CA THR A 13 9.40 -17.34 20.24
C THR A 13 7.88 -17.29 20.07
N ILE A 14 7.23 -16.41 20.82
CA ILE A 14 5.84 -16.03 20.57
C ILE A 14 5.87 -15.01 19.43
N PHE A 15 5.55 -15.44 18.21
CA PHE A 15 5.11 -14.52 17.18
C PHE A 15 3.83 -13.82 17.69
N PRO A 16 3.67 -12.50 17.53
CA PRO A 16 2.41 -11.85 17.85
C PRO A 16 1.36 -12.42 16.91
N VAL A 17 0.49 -13.26 17.45
CA VAL A 17 -0.77 -13.63 16.83
C VAL A 17 -1.63 -12.37 16.88
N ASN A 18 -1.62 -11.57 15.81
CA ASN A 18 -2.65 -10.56 15.60
C ASN A 18 -3.96 -11.31 15.38
N SER A 19 -4.62 -11.66 16.50
CA SER A 19 -5.98 -12.16 16.52
C SER A 19 -6.95 -10.97 16.38
N ASP A 20 -6.86 -10.24 15.27
CA ASP A 20 -8.08 -9.61 14.75
C ASP A 20 -8.92 -10.78 14.28
N SER A 21 -9.97 -11.10 15.04
CA SER A 21 -10.78 -12.30 14.85
C SER A 21 -11.29 -12.38 13.42
N GLN A 22 -10.64 -13.18 12.57
CA GLN A 22 -11.23 -13.59 11.31
C GLN A 22 -12.49 -14.35 11.64
N LYS A 23 -13.63 -13.75 11.27
CA LYS A 23 -14.90 -14.40 11.50
C LYS A 23 -14.96 -15.60 10.57
N VAL A 24 -14.86 -16.79 11.14
CA VAL A 24 -15.18 -18.03 10.44
C VAL A 24 -16.66 -17.98 10.10
N LEU A 25 -16.97 -17.65 8.85
CA LEU A 25 -18.34 -17.59 8.33
C LEU A 25 -18.93 -18.99 8.20
N LEU A 26 -18.07 -19.95 7.84
CA LEU A 26 -18.46 -21.34 7.63
C LEU A 26 -17.40 -22.30 8.19
N ASN A 27 -17.86 -23.37 8.84
CA ASN A 27 -17.04 -24.52 9.18
C ASN A 27 -17.82 -25.80 8.89
N LYS A 28 -17.36 -26.60 7.93
CA LYS A 28 -17.97 -27.87 7.55
C LYS A 28 -16.94 -28.98 7.63
N LYS A 29 -17.33 -30.14 8.17
CA LYS A 29 -16.47 -31.33 8.23
C LYS A 29 -16.99 -32.41 7.30
N GLN A 30 -16.09 -33.05 6.56
CA GLN A 30 -16.33 -34.23 5.76
C GLN A 30 -15.83 -35.51 6.45
N LYS A 31 -16.17 -36.68 5.89
CA LYS A 31 -15.75 -37.98 6.43
C LYS A 31 -14.26 -38.26 6.18
N LYS A 32 -13.70 -37.73 5.11
CA LYS A 32 -12.33 -37.98 4.66
C LYS A 32 -11.54 -36.66 4.51
N PRO A 33 -10.20 -36.72 4.57
CA PRO A 33 -9.35 -35.56 4.38
C PRO A 33 -9.57 -34.89 3.02
N LEU A 34 -9.40 -33.58 2.98
CA LEU A 34 -9.57 -32.78 1.77
C LEU A 34 -8.22 -32.51 1.10
N ILE A 35 -8.26 -32.37 -0.21
CA ILE A 35 -7.10 -32.15 -1.07
C ILE A 35 -7.20 -30.79 -1.77
N CYS A 36 -8.40 -30.45 -2.27
CA CYS A 36 -8.63 -29.23 -3.02
C CYS A 36 -10.05 -28.71 -2.74
N ALA A 37 -10.20 -27.38 -2.74
CA ALA A 37 -11.49 -26.72 -2.79
C ALA A 37 -11.37 -25.45 -3.64
N ARG A 38 -12.39 -25.19 -4.46
CA ARG A 38 -12.41 -24.10 -5.42
C ARG A 38 -13.77 -23.40 -5.49
N PHE A 39 -13.78 -22.08 -5.63
CA PHE A 39 -15.00 -21.34 -5.90
C PHE A 39 -15.52 -21.54 -7.33
N SER A 40 -16.84 -21.48 -7.47
CA SER A 40 -17.47 -21.22 -8.77
C SER A 40 -17.16 -19.80 -9.26
N PRO A 41 -17.23 -19.51 -10.57
CA PRO A 41 -16.92 -18.18 -11.10
C PRO A 41 -17.78 -17.05 -10.52
N THR A 42 -19.02 -17.37 -10.12
CA THR A 42 -19.95 -16.42 -9.47
C THR A 42 -19.72 -16.28 -7.97
N GLY A 43 -18.99 -17.20 -7.34
CA GLY A 43 -18.75 -17.23 -5.90
C GLY A 43 -19.92 -17.78 -5.06
N ASN A 44 -21.08 -18.04 -5.67
CA ASN A 44 -22.28 -18.52 -4.98
C ASN A 44 -22.13 -19.96 -4.43
N TYR A 45 -21.27 -20.75 -5.07
CA TYR A 45 -20.96 -22.12 -4.70
C TYR A 45 -19.45 -22.35 -4.67
N PHE A 46 -19.03 -23.42 -3.98
CA PHE A 46 -17.67 -23.95 -4.08
C PHE A 46 -17.68 -25.47 -4.20
N ALA A 47 -16.71 -26.00 -4.95
CA ALA A 47 -16.43 -27.42 -5.05
C ALA A 47 -15.38 -27.82 -4.02
N SER A 48 -15.46 -29.06 -3.54
CA SER A 48 -14.37 -29.67 -2.78
C SER A 48 -14.14 -31.12 -3.18
N VAL A 49 -12.89 -31.51 -3.12
CA VAL A 49 -12.38 -32.82 -3.50
C VAL A 49 -11.51 -33.34 -2.36
N GLY A 50 -11.74 -34.59 -1.98
CA GLY A 50 -11.02 -35.25 -0.90
C GLY A 50 -10.74 -36.72 -1.19
N SER A 51 -10.18 -37.41 -0.21
CA SER A 51 -9.84 -38.84 -0.34
C SER A 51 -11.04 -39.78 -0.38
N ASP A 52 -12.28 -39.26 -0.38
CA ASP A 52 -13.49 -40.04 -0.56
C ASP A 52 -13.89 -40.24 -2.03
N LYS A 53 -13.05 -39.77 -2.96
CA LYS A 53 -13.21 -39.94 -4.41
C LYS A 53 -14.43 -39.23 -5.00
N THR A 54 -14.98 -38.26 -4.29
CA THR A 54 -16.16 -37.50 -4.74
C THR A 54 -15.82 -36.03 -4.91
N VAL A 55 -16.51 -35.38 -5.85
CA VAL A 55 -16.57 -33.93 -5.95
C VAL A 55 -17.87 -33.49 -5.28
N LYS A 56 -17.79 -32.63 -4.27
CA LYS A 56 -18.98 -32.13 -3.57
C LYS A 56 -19.11 -30.64 -3.79
N ILE A 57 -20.33 -30.20 -4.07
CA ILE A 57 -20.68 -28.80 -4.24
C ILE A 57 -21.41 -28.30 -3.01
N TRP A 58 -21.01 -27.12 -2.55
CA TRP A 58 -21.51 -26.48 -1.35
C TRP A 58 -22.01 -25.09 -1.68
N SER A 59 -23.07 -24.68 -1.00
CA SER A 59 -23.55 -23.29 -0.98
C SER A 59 -22.59 -22.42 -0.19
N THR A 60 -22.14 -21.30 -0.77
CA THR A 60 -21.31 -20.34 -0.03
C THR A 60 -22.11 -19.62 1.06
N ALA A 61 -23.42 -19.46 0.87
CA ALA A 61 -24.30 -18.69 1.77
C ALA A 61 -24.54 -19.38 3.13
N ASP A 62 -24.72 -20.71 3.14
CA ASP A 62 -25.08 -21.48 4.34
C ASP A 62 -24.24 -22.76 4.53
N GLY A 63 -23.38 -23.08 3.56
CA GLY A 63 -22.58 -24.31 3.52
C GLY A 63 -23.41 -25.58 3.53
N SER A 64 -24.65 -25.53 3.02
CA SER A 64 -25.39 -26.74 2.68
C SER A 64 -24.69 -27.45 1.52
N GLN A 65 -24.65 -28.78 1.56
CA GLN A 65 -24.17 -29.58 0.43
C GLN A 65 -25.30 -29.63 -0.61
N ILE A 66 -25.04 -29.13 -1.82
CA ILE A 66 -26.02 -29.06 -2.90
C ILE A 66 -25.98 -30.33 -3.73
N LYS A 67 -24.78 -30.78 -4.09
CA LYS A 67 -24.56 -31.94 -4.96
C LYS A 67 -23.33 -32.73 -4.53
N SER A 68 -23.30 -34.00 -4.91
CA SER A 68 -22.16 -34.89 -4.78
C SER A 68 -22.04 -35.71 -6.05
N PHE A 69 -20.88 -35.65 -6.69
CA PHE A 69 -20.58 -36.32 -7.95
C PHE A 69 -19.59 -37.45 -7.70
N PHE A 70 -19.89 -38.61 -8.29
CA PHE A 70 -19.10 -39.82 -8.17
C PHE A 70 -19.21 -40.64 -9.45
N ASP A 71 -18.09 -41.18 -9.91
CA ASP A 71 -17.98 -41.88 -11.19
C ASP A 71 -17.42 -43.30 -11.05
N ASN A 72 -17.47 -43.88 -9.84
CA ASN A 72 -17.07 -45.27 -9.56
C ASN A 72 -15.60 -45.63 -9.87
N GLN A 73 -14.73 -44.65 -10.13
CA GLN A 73 -13.31 -44.85 -10.44
C GLN A 73 -12.37 -44.46 -9.28
N GLU A 74 -11.06 -44.39 -9.55
CA GLU A 74 -10.08 -43.85 -8.60
C GLU A 74 -10.32 -42.36 -8.31
N GLY A 75 -9.73 -41.86 -7.22
CA GLY A 75 -10.11 -40.55 -6.66
C GLY A 75 -9.65 -39.36 -7.50
N GLU A 76 -10.51 -38.35 -7.58
CA GLU A 76 -10.15 -37.02 -8.06
C GLU A 76 -9.25 -36.31 -7.05
N ILE A 77 -8.42 -35.39 -7.56
CA ILE A 77 -7.47 -34.62 -6.73
C ILE A 77 -7.44 -33.14 -7.11
N SER A 78 -8.02 -32.79 -8.25
CA SER A 78 -8.13 -31.42 -8.75
C SER A 78 -9.53 -31.21 -9.31
N VAL A 79 -10.01 -29.98 -9.17
CA VAL A 79 -11.27 -29.50 -9.74
C VAL A 79 -11.04 -28.06 -10.18
N ASP A 80 -11.61 -27.69 -11.31
CA ASP A 80 -11.63 -26.30 -11.78
C ASP A 80 -12.92 -26.04 -12.58
N PHE A 81 -13.56 -24.90 -12.36
CA PHE A 81 -14.82 -24.57 -13.03
C PHE A 81 -14.55 -23.98 -14.42
N SER A 82 -15.45 -24.24 -15.37
CA SER A 82 -15.48 -23.47 -16.60
C SER A 82 -15.84 -22.01 -16.31
N PRO A 83 -15.40 -21.02 -17.11
CA PRO A 83 -15.71 -19.61 -16.89
C PRO A 83 -17.22 -19.29 -16.85
N ASP A 84 -18.05 -20.06 -17.57
CA ASP A 84 -19.50 -19.95 -17.55
C ASP A 84 -20.16 -20.57 -16.30
N GLY A 85 -19.41 -21.38 -15.53
CA GLY A 85 -19.89 -22.10 -14.35
C GLY A 85 -20.83 -23.28 -14.64
N GLU A 86 -21.08 -23.62 -15.91
CA GLU A 86 -21.96 -24.73 -16.30
C GLU A 86 -21.25 -26.09 -16.24
N HIS A 87 -19.92 -26.09 -16.27
CA HIS A 87 -19.10 -27.28 -16.23
C HIS A 87 -17.98 -27.15 -15.19
N PHE A 88 -17.37 -28.29 -14.86
CA PHE A 88 -16.09 -28.31 -14.18
C PHE A 88 -15.25 -29.48 -14.69
N VAL A 89 -13.94 -29.28 -14.70
CA VAL A 89 -12.96 -30.27 -15.09
C VAL A 89 -12.36 -30.90 -13.84
N THR A 90 -12.13 -32.21 -13.87
CA THR A 90 -11.37 -32.92 -12.85
C THR A 90 -10.23 -33.71 -13.48
N GLY A 91 -9.15 -33.81 -12.72
CA GLY A 91 -8.06 -34.74 -12.96
C GLY A 91 -7.84 -35.60 -11.72
N GLY A 92 -7.69 -36.91 -11.94
CA GLY A 92 -7.67 -37.93 -10.89
C GLY A 92 -6.59 -38.99 -11.06
N TRP A 93 -6.65 -40.00 -10.20
CA TRP A 93 -5.71 -41.14 -10.21
C TRP A 93 -5.94 -42.13 -11.35
N ASP A 94 -7.11 -42.09 -12.00
CA ASP A 94 -7.45 -42.96 -13.14
C ASP A 94 -6.91 -42.46 -14.49
N ASN A 95 -6.01 -41.47 -14.48
CA ASN A 95 -5.33 -40.88 -15.64
C ASN A 95 -6.25 -40.10 -16.61
N ASP A 96 -7.55 -40.09 -16.36
CA ASP A 96 -8.53 -39.48 -17.24
C ASP A 96 -8.76 -38.01 -16.85
N VAL A 97 -8.91 -37.15 -17.84
CA VAL A 97 -9.48 -35.80 -17.65
C VAL A 97 -10.98 -35.89 -17.88
N LYS A 98 -11.78 -35.41 -16.93
CA LYS A 98 -13.24 -35.49 -17.00
C LYS A 98 -13.86 -34.11 -17.01
N ILE A 99 -14.78 -33.86 -17.93
CA ILE A 99 -15.67 -32.70 -17.89
C ILE A 99 -17.02 -33.17 -17.37
N TRP A 100 -17.46 -32.51 -16.32
CA TRP A 100 -18.72 -32.76 -15.66
C TRP A 100 -19.67 -31.61 -15.97
N ASN A 101 -20.92 -31.94 -16.24
CA ASN A 101 -21.97 -30.94 -16.30
C ASN A 101 -22.48 -30.66 -14.89
N PHE A 102 -22.41 -29.40 -14.48
CA PHE A 102 -22.80 -28.98 -13.13
C PHE A 102 -24.28 -29.24 -12.84
N ASN A 103 -25.14 -29.06 -13.84
CA ASN A 103 -26.59 -29.19 -13.71
C ASN A 103 -27.02 -30.65 -13.61
N THR A 104 -26.52 -31.51 -14.48
CA THR A 104 -26.91 -32.93 -14.54
C THR A 104 -26.12 -33.80 -13.57
N GLY A 105 -24.88 -33.41 -13.25
CA GLY A 105 -23.97 -34.18 -12.41
C GLY A 105 -23.35 -35.40 -13.07
N VAL A 106 -23.43 -35.46 -14.40
CA VAL A 106 -22.90 -36.56 -15.21
C VAL A 106 -21.56 -36.14 -15.81
N VAL A 107 -20.65 -37.10 -15.95
CA VAL A 107 -19.45 -36.93 -16.79
C VAL A 107 -19.92 -36.86 -18.24
N GLU A 108 -19.86 -35.68 -18.85
CA GLU A 108 -20.21 -35.51 -20.26
C GLU A 108 -19.08 -35.97 -21.17
N LYS A 109 -17.84 -35.68 -20.76
CA LYS A 109 -16.67 -35.95 -21.59
C LYS A 109 -15.55 -36.53 -20.75
N ARG A 110 -14.84 -37.49 -21.34
CA ARG A 110 -13.71 -38.20 -20.73
C ARG A 110 -12.59 -38.28 -21.73
N PHE A 111 -11.47 -37.64 -21.41
CA PHE A 111 -10.31 -37.58 -22.30
C PHE A 111 -9.23 -38.52 -21.81
N LYS A 112 -8.79 -39.38 -22.74
CA LYS A 112 -7.72 -40.35 -22.52
C LYS A 112 -6.49 -39.90 -23.29
N GLY A 113 -5.34 -39.88 -22.62
CA GLY A 113 -4.06 -39.60 -23.27
C GLY A 113 -2.88 -39.47 -22.33
N HIS A 114 -3.12 -39.21 -21.04
CA HIS A 114 -2.11 -39.35 -20.00
C HIS A 114 -1.83 -40.82 -19.70
N THR A 115 -0.57 -41.13 -19.39
CA THR A 115 -0.13 -42.52 -19.12
C THR A 115 -0.04 -42.86 -17.64
N LYS A 116 -0.14 -41.83 -16.79
CA LYS A 116 -0.09 -41.93 -15.32
C LYS A 116 -1.06 -40.94 -14.70
N SER A 117 -1.19 -41.04 -13.37
CA SER A 117 -2.17 -40.25 -12.64
C SER A 117 -1.91 -38.76 -12.81
N LEU A 118 -3.01 -38.04 -13.00
CA LEU A 118 -3.00 -36.59 -13.08
C LEU A 118 -2.66 -36.02 -11.71
N ARG A 119 -2.35 -34.72 -11.67
CA ARG A 119 -2.29 -33.88 -10.45
C ARG A 119 -3.13 -32.63 -10.55
N THR A 120 -3.36 -32.15 -11.76
CA THR A 120 -4.08 -30.92 -12.01
C THR A 120 -4.73 -30.95 -13.39
N ALA A 121 -5.90 -30.34 -13.48
CA ALA A 121 -6.56 -29.98 -14.72
C ALA A 121 -7.21 -28.60 -14.52
N VAL A 122 -7.02 -27.69 -15.46
CA VAL A 122 -7.48 -26.30 -15.38
C VAL A 122 -8.08 -25.84 -16.71
N TYR A 123 -9.12 -25.02 -16.64
CA TYR A 123 -9.70 -24.37 -17.79
C TYR A 123 -8.84 -23.18 -18.23
N HIS A 124 -8.78 -22.97 -19.53
CA HIS A 124 -8.32 -21.71 -20.10
C HIS A 124 -9.38 -20.62 -19.85
N PRO A 125 -9.01 -19.32 -19.67
CA PRO A 125 -9.96 -18.25 -19.35
C PRO A 125 -11.13 -18.06 -20.34
N ASN A 126 -10.97 -18.48 -21.59
CA ASN A 126 -12.04 -18.46 -22.60
C ASN A 126 -12.97 -19.70 -22.58
N GLY A 127 -12.70 -20.70 -21.74
CA GLY A 127 -13.47 -21.94 -21.61
C GLY A 127 -13.31 -22.97 -22.74
N GLN A 128 -12.62 -22.63 -23.83
CA GLN A 128 -12.50 -23.50 -25.01
C GLN A 128 -11.42 -24.55 -24.90
N LEU A 129 -10.40 -24.30 -24.06
CA LEU A 129 -9.27 -25.20 -23.84
C LEU A 129 -9.19 -25.62 -22.38
N ILE A 130 -8.60 -26.80 -22.17
CA ILE A 130 -8.23 -27.33 -20.86
C ILE A 130 -6.76 -27.72 -20.92
N ALA A 131 -6.00 -27.46 -19.85
CA ALA A 131 -4.67 -28.04 -19.66
C ALA A 131 -4.69 -29.05 -18.51
N SER A 132 -4.03 -30.19 -18.69
CA SER A 132 -3.87 -31.23 -17.66
C SER A 132 -2.43 -31.71 -17.57
N ALA A 133 -2.02 -32.11 -16.36
CA ALA A 133 -0.69 -32.63 -16.13
C ALA A 133 -0.60 -33.48 -14.84
N GLY A 134 0.43 -34.33 -14.75
CA GLY A 134 0.65 -35.17 -13.57
C GLY A 134 1.98 -35.94 -13.57
N TRP A 135 1.92 -37.21 -13.22
CA TRP A 135 3.08 -38.09 -12.98
C TRP A 135 3.79 -38.59 -14.25
N ASP A 136 3.20 -38.36 -15.42
CA ASP A 136 3.82 -38.67 -16.71
C ASP A 136 4.68 -37.52 -17.25
N ASN A 137 4.77 -36.41 -16.52
CA ASN A 137 5.63 -35.25 -16.80
C ASN A 137 5.28 -34.50 -18.10
N GLU A 138 4.15 -34.83 -18.73
CA GLU A 138 3.63 -34.12 -19.89
C GLU A 138 2.51 -33.16 -19.47
N ILE A 139 2.42 -32.04 -20.17
CA ILE A 139 1.23 -31.19 -20.15
C ILE A 139 0.48 -31.47 -21.45
N ILE A 140 -0.81 -31.76 -21.36
CA ILE A 140 -1.67 -31.91 -22.54
C ILE A 140 -2.72 -30.79 -22.52
N ILE A 141 -2.82 -30.08 -23.64
CA ILE A 141 -3.86 -29.08 -23.90
C ILE A 141 -4.91 -29.70 -24.82
N TRP A 142 -6.16 -29.59 -24.43
CA TRP A 142 -7.31 -30.21 -25.08
C TRP A 142 -8.29 -29.14 -25.53
N TYR A 143 -8.97 -29.36 -26.64
CA TYR A 143 -10.23 -28.68 -26.90
C TYR A 143 -11.29 -29.23 -25.94
N ALA A 144 -11.84 -28.37 -25.07
CA ALA A 144 -12.82 -28.76 -24.07
C ALA A 144 -14.07 -29.38 -24.72
N GLU A 145 -14.45 -28.89 -25.90
CA GLU A 145 -15.65 -29.37 -26.58
C GLU A 145 -15.49 -30.77 -27.19
N THR A 146 -14.31 -31.11 -27.69
CA THR A 146 -14.14 -32.35 -28.48
C THR A 146 -13.26 -33.37 -27.80
N GLY A 147 -12.45 -32.97 -26.81
CA GLY A 147 -11.40 -33.81 -26.25
C GLY A 147 -10.23 -34.06 -27.18
N VAL A 148 -10.18 -33.39 -28.33
CA VAL A 148 -9.04 -33.48 -29.25
C VAL A 148 -7.85 -32.79 -28.60
N ILE A 149 -6.69 -33.45 -28.62
CA ILE A 149 -5.43 -32.88 -28.17
C ILE A 149 -5.09 -31.72 -29.12
N TYR A 150 -5.12 -30.50 -28.58
CA TYR A 150 -4.62 -29.32 -29.26
C TYR A 150 -3.09 -29.31 -29.28
N ARG A 151 -2.46 -29.63 -28.14
CA ARG A 151 -0.99 -29.62 -28.02
C ARG A 151 -0.51 -30.49 -26.87
N LYS A 152 0.71 -31.03 -27.00
CA LYS A 152 1.49 -31.60 -25.91
C LYS A 152 2.71 -30.72 -25.64
N LEU A 153 2.94 -30.36 -24.38
CA LEU A 153 4.12 -29.62 -23.95
C LEU A 153 4.99 -30.53 -23.09
N THR A 154 6.24 -30.67 -23.49
CA THR A 154 7.25 -31.49 -22.80
C THR A 154 8.33 -30.60 -22.20
N GLY A 155 9.08 -31.14 -21.24
CA GLY A 155 10.27 -30.47 -20.71
C GLY A 155 10.46 -30.67 -19.20
N HIS A 156 9.38 -30.94 -18.48
CA HIS A 156 9.49 -31.37 -17.08
C HIS A 156 10.09 -32.77 -16.99
N THR A 157 10.92 -32.99 -15.97
CA THR A 157 11.61 -34.28 -15.76
C THR A 157 11.00 -35.12 -14.65
N GLN A 158 10.06 -34.55 -13.90
CA GLN A 158 9.31 -35.20 -12.83
C GLN A 158 7.88 -34.71 -12.79
N CYS A 159 7.09 -35.25 -11.86
CA CYS A 159 5.66 -34.97 -11.69
C CYS A 159 5.38 -33.47 -11.71
N ILE A 160 4.47 -33.06 -12.58
CA ILE A 160 3.93 -31.69 -12.62
C ILE A 160 2.81 -31.62 -11.60
N ARG A 161 2.78 -30.56 -10.78
CA ARG A 161 1.84 -30.43 -9.68
C ARG A 161 0.83 -29.32 -9.85
N SER A 162 1.22 -28.24 -10.51
CA SER A 162 0.38 -27.06 -10.67
C SER A 162 0.46 -26.53 -12.09
N LEU A 163 -0.66 -26.01 -12.57
CA LEU A 163 -0.83 -25.32 -13.84
C LEU A 163 -1.62 -24.04 -13.57
N ALA A 164 -1.29 -22.96 -14.26
CA ALA A 164 -2.11 -21.74 -14.31
C ALA A 164 -1.95 -21.06 -15.65
N PHE A 165 -3.07 -20.73 -16.30
CA PHE A 165 -3.06 -19.86 -17.46
C PHE A 165 -2.85 -18.40 -17.02
N SER A 166 -2.18 -17.62 -17.85
CA SER A 166 -2.19 -16.17 -17.70
C SER A 166 -3.61 -15.62 -17.90
N PRO A 167 -3.95 -14.46 -17.31
CA PRO A 167 -5.30 -13.89 -17.42
C PRO A 167 -5.73 -13.58 -18.86
N ASP A 168 -4.79 -13.25 -19.74
CA ASP A 168 -5.02 -13.06 -21.17
C ASP A 168 -5.14 -14.39 -21.95
N GLY A 169 -4.89 -15.52 -21.29
CA GLY A 169 -4.92 -16.86 -21.85
C GLY A 169 -3.72 -17.23 -22.71
N ARG A 170 -2.80 -16.31 -22.99
CA ARG A 170 -1.71 -16.56 -23.95
C ARG A 170 -0.65 -17.53 -23.44
N TYR A 171 -0.38 -17.51 -22.14
CA TYR A 171 0.69 -18.27 -21.52
C TYR A 171 0.17 -19.29 -20.54
N LEU A 172 0.89 -20.40 -20.40
CA LEU A 172 0.64 -21.42 -19.38
C LEU A 172 1.90 -21.58 -18.52
N ALA A 173 1.78 -21.31 -17.23
CA ALA A 173 2.80 -21.61 -16.24
C ALA A 173 2.57 -23.00 -15.65
N SER A 174 3.66 -23.70 -15.38
CA SER A 174 3.69 -25.05 -14.84
C SER A 174 4.80 -25.21 -13.83
N GLY A 175 4.58 -26.04 -12.80
CA GLY A 175 5.56 -26.28 -11.74
C GLY A 175 5.36 -27.62 -11.07
N GLY A 176 6.45 -28.22 -10.58
CA GLY A 176 6.40 -29.58 -10.04
C GLY A 176 7.64 -30.04 -9.27
N TYR A 177 7.83 -31.36 -9.28
CA TYR A 177 8.80 -32.06 -8.43
C TYR A 177 10.25 -31.95 -8.93
N ASP A 178 10.44 -31.52 -10.17
CA ASP A 178 11.75 -31.21 -10.73
C ASP A 178 12.27 -29.82 -10.32
N LEU A 179 11.56 -29.13 -9.41
CA LEU A 179 11.93 -27.86 -8.80
C LEU A 179 11.83 -26.66 -9.76
N MET A 180 11.39 -26.90 -11.00
CA MET A 180 11.33 -25.91 -12.06
C MET A 180 9.95 -25.27 -12.12
N VAL A 181 9.92 -24.04 -12.64
CA VAL A 181 8.72 -23.38 -13.17
C VAL A 181 8.96 -23.10 -14.63
N LYS A 182 8.06 -23.59 -15.49
CA LYS A 182 8.13 -23.43 -16.93
C LYS A 182 6.94 -22.64 -17.44
N VAL A 183 7.19 -21.66 -18.29
CA VAL A 183 6.15 -20.84 -18.93
C VAL A 183 6.17 -21.10 -20.42
N TYR A 184 5.02 -21.44 -20.98
CA TYR A 184 4.86 -21.76 -22.40
C TYR A 184 3.93 -20.75 -23.07
N ASP A 185 4.24 -20.32 -24.30
CA ASP A 185 3.25 -19.69 -25.18
C ASP A 185 2.38 -20.82 -25.74
N ILE A 186 1.07 -20.80 -25.46
CA ILE A 186 0.21 -21.95 -25.82
C ILE A 186 -0.09 -21.99 -27.31
N ILE A 187 0.01 -20.86 -28.01
CA ILE A 187 -0.25 -20.77 -29.44
C ILE A 187 0.91 -21.39 -30.21
N THR A 188 2.15 -20.99 -29.90
CA THR A 188 3.34 -21.52 -30.57
C THR A 188 3.76 -22.89 -30.01
N GLY A 189 3.50 -23.12 -28.72
CA GLY A 189 3.99 -24.27 -27.96
C GLY A 189 5.42 -24.13 -27.46
N GLU A 190 6.02 -22.95 -27.63
CA GLU A 190 7.40 -22.70 -27.25
C GLU A 190 7.54 -22.47 -25.75
N LEU A 191 8.65 -22.96 -25.20
CA LEU A 191 9.07 -22.69 -23.83
C LEU A 191 9.66 -21.26 -23.78
N VAL A 192 8.94 -20.35 -23.14
CA VAL A 192 9.32 -18.94 -22.99
C VAL A 192 10.29 -18.76 -21.83
N HIS A 193 9.98 -19.39 -20.69
CA HIS A 193 10.82 -19.33 -19.49
C HIS A 193 11.06 -20.71 -18.91
N ASP A 194 12.30 -20.98 -18.51
CA ASP A 194 12.72 -22.18 -17.78
C ASP A 194 13.41 -21.79 -16.47
N ILE A 195 12.63 -21.71 -15.39
CA ILE A 195 13.03 -21.07 -14.15
C ILE A 195 13.36 -22.13 -13.10
N LYS A 196 14.60 -22.16 -12.63
CA LYS A 196 14.97 -22.92 -11.43
C LYS A 196 14.43 -22.21 -10.19
N ALA A 197 13.18 -22.48 -9.87
CA ALA A 197 12.40 -21.65 -8.96
C ALA A 197 12.77 -21.89 -7.48
N HIS A 198 12.85 -23.16 -7.07
CA HIS A 198 12.94 -23.56 -5.67
C HIS A 198 14.01 -24.60 -5.39
N LYS A 199 14.30 -24.85 -4.10
CA LYS A 199 15.24 -25.91 -3.67
C LYS A 199 14.56 -27.25 -3.43
N MET A 200 13.24 -27.24 -3.30
CA MET A 200 12.39 -28.42 -3.12
C MET A 200 11.14 -28.28 -4.00
N PRO A 201 10.36 -29.36 -4.22
CA PRO A 201 9.22 -29.36 -5.14
C PRO A 201 8.32 -28.12 -5.05
N VAL A 202 7.90 -27.63 -6.22
CA VAL A 202 6.88 -26.58 -6.36
C VAL A 202 5.52 -27.25 -6.27
N GLU A 203 4.73 -26.89 -5.26
CA GLU A 203 3.43 -27.51 -5.00
C GLU A 203 2.28 -26.76 -5.66
N SER A 204 2.40 -25.44 -5.78
CA SER A 204 1.39 -24.56 -6.35
C SER A 204 2.01 -23.36 -7.04
N LEU A 205 1.28 -22.81 -8.01
CA LEU A 205 1.57 -21.53 -8.62
C LEU A 205 0.26 -20.86 -9.04
N ASP A 206 0.31 -19.53 -9.15
CA ASP A 206 -0.82 -18.72 -9.60
C ASP A 206 -0.32 -17.45 -10.31
N TYR A 207 -1.09 -16.95 -11.27
CA TYR A 207 -0.83 -15.67 -11.94
C TYR A 207 -1.48 -14.52 -11.17
N SER A 208 -0.84 -13.37 -11.13
CA SER A 208 -1.51 -12.14 -10.71
C SER A 208 -2.64 -11.80 -11.71
N PRO A 209 -3.75 -11.19 -11.29
CA PRO A 209 -4.87 -10.85 -12.17
C PRO A 209 -4.48 -9.91 -13.33
N ASP A 210 -3.44 -9.10 -13.15
CA ASP A 210 -2.88 -8.24 -14.20
C ASP A 210 -1.86 -8.95 -15.10
N GLY A 211 -1.58 -10.22 -14.85
CA GLY A 211 -0.65 -11.08 -15.62
C GLY A 211 0.83 -10.76 -15.41
N LYS A 212 1.19 -9.76 -14.59
CA LYS A 212 2.59 -9.31 -14.47
C LYS A 212 3.45 -10.22 -13.61
N TYR A 213 2.86 -10.99 -12.71
CA TYR A 213 3.58 -11.80 -11.75
C TYR A 213 3.08 -13.25 -11.70
N ILE A 214 3.98 -14.16 -11.34
CA ILE A 214 3.67 -15.55 -11.00
C ILE A 214 4.11 -15.75 -9.54
N ALA A 215 3.19 -16.17 -8.68
CA ALA A 215 3.51 -16.62 -7.33
C ALA A 215 3.70 -18.13 -7.32
N THR A 216 4.67 -18.63 -6.56
CA THR A 216 5.00 -20.06 -6.46
C THR A 216 5.19 -20.46 -5.00
N GLY A 217 4.49 -21.52 -4.56
CA GLY A 217 4.62 -22.11 -3.23
C GLY A 217 5.38 -23.43 -3.28
N SER A 218 6.29 -23.65 -2.33
CA SER A 218 7.18 -24.82 -2.34
C SER A 218 7.27 -25.53 -1.00
N THR A 219 7.63 -26.81 -1.09
CA THR A 219 8.05 -27.63 0.05
C THR A 219 9.34 -27.14 0.74
N ASP A 220 10.06 -26.17 0.15
CA ASP A 220 11.18 -25.48 0.80
C ASP A 220 10.75 -24.40 1.81
N ASN A 221 9.46 -24.37 2.13
CA ASN A 221 8.79 -23.48 3.08
C ASN A 221 8.73 -22.02 2.61
N THR A 222 9.08 -21.73 1.35
CA THR A 222 9.07 -20.36 0.82
C THR A 222 8.01 -20.18 -0.25
N ILE A 223 7.59 -18.92 -0.39
CA ILE A 223 6.84 -18.44 -1.54
C ILE A 223 7.77 -17.53 -2.34
N LYS A 224 7.71 -17.60 -3.66
CA LYS A 224 8.46 -16.70 -4.54
C LYS A 224 7.53 -16.03 -5.53
N ILE A 225 7.81 -14.77 -5.82
CA ILE A 225 7.10 -13.96 -6.81
C ILE A 225 8.07 -13.69 -7.95
N TRP A 226 7.68 -14.04 -9.16
CA TRP A 226 8.45 -13.91 -10.39
C TRP A 226 7.79 -12.89 -11.29
N ASN A 227 8.57 -12.05 -11.97
CA ASN A 227 8.04 -11.25 -13.06
C ASN A 227 7.73 -12.19 -14.25
N ALA A 228 6.48 -12.22 -14.69
CA ALA A 228 6.03 -13.14 -15.73
C ALA A 228 6.67 -12.85 -17.10
N GLN A 229 6.97 -11.58 -17.38
CA GLN A 229 7.57 -11.17 -18.66
C GLN A 229 9.05 -11.56 -18.74
N THR A 230 9.80 -11.40 -17.65
CA THR A 230 11.25 -11.58 -17.65
C THR A 230 11.73 -12.89 -17.04
N GLY A 231 10.87 -13.60 -16.30
CA GLY A 231 11.24 -14.79 -15.53
C GLY A 231 12.13 -14.49 -14.31
N ILE A 232 12.36 -13.21 -13.99
CA ILE A 232 13.26 -12.80 -12.90
C ILE A 232 12.52 -12.81 -11.56
N LEU A 233 13.21 -13.30 -10.52
CA LEU A 233 12.72 -13.27 -9.15
C LEU A 233 12.51 -11.82 -8.67
N SER A 234 11.27 -11.45 -8.38
CA SER A 234 10.90 -10.15 -7.79
C SER A 234 11.02 -10.16 -6.26
N LYS A 235 10.66 -11.27 -5.61
CA LYS A 235 10.75 -11.41 -4.14
C LYS A 235 10.66 -12.86 -3.70
N SER A 236 11.26 -13.16 -2.55
CA SER A 236 10.99 -14.37 -1.77
C SER A 236 10.33 -14.00 -0.46
N LEU A 237 9.15 -14.57 -0.19
CA LEU A 237 8.40 -14.43 1.05
C LEU A 237 8.70 -15.63 1.95
N LYS A 238 9.00 -15.34 3.21
CA LYS A 238 9.33 -16.32 4.25
C LYS A 238 8.44 -16.05 5.46
N GLY A 239 7.86 -17.10 6.03
CA GLY A 239 7.01 -17.01 7.22
C GLY A 239 6.41 -18.36 7.62
N HIS A 240 6.08 -19.20 6.64
CA HIS A 240 5.69 -20.59 6.92
C HIS A 240 6.84 -21.41 7.50
N ASN A 241 6.51 -22.25 8.48
CA ASN A 241 7.45 -23.12 9.18
C ASN A 241 7.54 -24.53 8.57
N SER A 242 6.74 -24.79 7.54
CA SER A 242 6.72 -26.07 6.83
C SER A 242 6.26 -25.87 5.38
N SER A 243 6.13 -26.96 4.63
CA SER A 243 5.87 -26.95 3.19
C SER A 243 4.64 -26.13 2.83
N VAL A 244 4.79 -25.19 1.90
CA VAL A 244 3.70 -24.38 1.37
C VAL A 244 2.99 -25.18 0.29
N TYR A 245 1.72 -25.48 0.50
CA TYR A 245 0.94 -26.33 -0.42
C TYR A 245 0.19 -25.53 -1.46
N TRP A 246 -0.27 -24.33 -1.13
CA TRP A 246 -1.10 -23.54 -2.02
C TRP A 246 -0.77 -22.05 -1.94
N VAL A 247 -0.92 -21.35 -3.07
CA VAL A 247 -0.89 -19.89 -3.20
C VAL A 247 -2.06 -19.46 -4.09
N SER A 248 -2.67 -18.31 -3.80
CA SER A 248 -3.77 -17.75 -4.61
C SER A 248 -3.78 -16.24 -4.51
N TYR A 249 -3.78 -15.55 -5.65
CA TYR A 249 -3.94 -14.10 -5.68
C TYR A 249 -5.39 -13.68 -5.39
N SER A 250 -5.57 -12.55 -4.73
CA SER A 250 -6.88 -11.90 -4.67
C SER A 250 -7.26 -11.37 -6.06
N PRO A 251 -8.57 -11.27 -6.41
CA PRO A 251 -9.01 -10.79 -7.72
C PRO A 251 -8.56 -9.37 -8.06
N ASP A 252 -8.31 -8.53 -7.06
CA ASP A 252 -7.78 -7.17 -7.24
C ASP A 252 -6.24 -7.12 -7.32
N GLY A 253 -5.56 -8.26 -7.15
CA GLY A 253 -4.11 -8.40 -7.18
C GLY A 253 -3.35 -7.81 -5.99
N LYS A 254 -4.06 -7.26 -4.99
CA LYS A 254 -3.43 -6.60 -3.83
C LYS A 254 -2.88 -7.58 -2.81
N TYR A 255 -3.50 -8.76 -2.70
CA TYR A 255 -3.16 -9.75 -1.71
C TYR A 255 -2.79 -11.08 -2.35
N LEU A 256 -1.97 -11.85 -1.65
CA LEU A 256 -1.70 -13.24 -1.93
C LEU A 256 -2.05 -14.04 -0.68
N ALA A 257 -2.85 -15.09 -0.81
CA ALA A 257 -3.08 -16.05 0.25
C ALA A 257 -2.16 -17.25 0.07
N SER A 258 -1.71 -17.84 1.17
CA SER A 258 -0.98 -19.11 1.15
C SER A 258 -1.36 -19.99 2.32
N CYS A 259 -1.18 -21.29 2.15
CA CYS A 259 -1.43 -22.27 3.20
C CYS A 259 -0.37 -23.37 3.21
N ALA A 260 -0.14 -23.96 4.38
CA ALA A 260 1.01 -24.83 4.59
C ALA A 260 0.76 -26.03 5.51
N ASN A 261 1.76 -26.91 5.54
CA ASN A 261 1.82 -28.08 6.42
C ASN A 261 2.02 -27.73 7.90
N ASP A 262 2.28 -26.46 8.23
CA ASP A 262 2.34 -25.95 9.61
C ASP A 262 0.94 -25.61 10.18
N TYR A 263 -0.10 -25.92 9.41
CA TYR A 263 -1.52 -25.75 9.73
C TYR A 263 -1.99 -24.30 9.68
N THR A 264 -1.13 -23.41 9.17
CA THR A 264 -1.44 -21.98 9.07
C THR A 264 -1.90 -21.59 7.67
N ILE A 265 -2.67 -20.52 7.65
CA ILE A 265 -2.98 -19.73 6.46
C ILE A 265 -2.35 -18.36 6.68
N ALA A 266 -1.69 -17.84 5.66
CA ALA A 266 -1.09 -16.51 5.67
C ALA A 266 -1.64 -15.66 4.53
N ILE A 267 -1.75 -14.36 4.75
CA ILE A 267 -2.09 -13.39 3.72
C ILE A 267 -0.98 -12.36 3.64
N TRP A 268 -0.49 -12.14 2.44
CA TRP A 268 0.62 -11.29 2.09
C TRP A 268 0.11 -10.12 1.29
N ASP A 269 0.66 -8.94 1.54
CA ASP A 269 0.47 -7.78 0.69
C ASP A 269 1.44 -7.86 -0.49
N VAL A 270 0.92 -7.76 -1.70
CA VAL A 270 1.71 -7.92 -2.92
C VAL A 270 2.60 -6.70 -3.17
N GLU A 271 2.14 -5.50 -2.77
CA GLU A 271 2.86 -4.25 -2.95
C GLU A 271 3.99 -4.12 -1.94
N THR A 272 3.67 -4.23 -0.64
CA THR A 272 4.69 -4.11 0.42
C THR A 272 5.56 -5.37 0.52
N LYS A 273 5.04 -6.51 0.05
CA LYS A 273 5.67 -7.83 0.10
C LYS A 273 5.88 -8.34 1.52
N ASP A 274 5.00 -7.94 2.43
CA ASP A 274 5.02 -8.32 3.84
C ASP A 274 3.83 -9.22 4.17
N GLN A 275 4.01 -10.03 5.21
CA GLN A 275 2.92 -10.83 5.79
C GLN A 275 1.98 -9.88 6.55
N LYS A 276 0.76 -9.69 6.05
CA LYS A 276 -0.27 -8.92 6.75
C LYS A 276 -0.84 -9.69 7.91
N MET A 277 -1.03 -10.99 7.73
CA MET A 277 -1.58 -11.84 8.75
C MET A 277 -1.20 -13.30 8.58
N MET A 278 -1.22 -14.03 9.68
CA MET A 278 -1.07 -15.48 9.71
C MET A 278 -1.88 -16.03 10.88
N PHE A 279 -2.66 -17.07 10.61
CA PHE A 279 -3.58 -17.64 11.57
C PHE A 279 -3.64 -19.15 11.45
N LYS A 280 -3.98 -19.80 12.56
CA LYS A 280 -4.05 -21.27 12.69
C LYS A 280 -5.45 -21.68 13.09
N GLU A 281 -6.26 -21.94 12.08
CA GLU A 281 -7.67 -22.33 12.25
C GLU A 281 -7.92 -23.82 12.00
N HIS A 282 -6.92 -24.52 11.48
CA HIS A 282 -6.97 -25.96 11.19
C HIS A 282 -6.14 -26.76 12.19
N GLU A 283 -6.57 -28.00 12.43
CA GLU A 283 -5.89 -28.93 13.34
C GLU A 283 -4.76 -29.70 12.64
N LEU A 284 -4.82 -29.79 11.31
CA LEU A 284 -3.83 -30.46 10.45
C LEU A 284 -3.52 -29.61 9.21
N ALA A 285 -2.65 -30.14 8.33
CA ALA A 285 -2.17 -29.50 7.12
C ALA A 285 -3.28 -28.93 6.24
N VAL A 286 -3.17 -27.64 5.91
CA VAL A 286 -4.08 -26.95 4.99
C VAL A 286 -3.59 -27.18 3.56
N LYS A 287 -4.44 -27.78 2.72
CA LYS A 287 -4.05 -28.28 1.39
C LYS A 287 -4.40 -27.34 0.25
N SER A 288 -5.44 -26.52 0.41
CA SER A 288 -5.81 -25.50 -0.57
C SER A 288 -6.33 -24.25 0.12
N VAL A 289 -6.11 -23.10 -0.53
CA VAL A 289 -6.66 -21.81 -0.14
C VAL A 289 -7.01 -21.02 -1.40
N GLU A 290 -8.15 -20.33 -1.42
CA GLU A 290 -8.56 -19.52 -2.57
C GLU A 290 -9.42 -18.33 -2.15
N PHE A 291 -9.20 -17.18 -2.77
CA PHE A 291 -10.09 -16.02 -2.63
C PHE A 291 -11.39 -16.23 -3.40
N SER A 292 -12.51 -15.72 -2.88
CA SER A 292 -13.73 -15.65 -3.67
C SER A 292 -13.53 -14.75 -4.91
N PRO A 293 -14.35 -14.90 -5.97
CA PRO A 293 -14.30 -14.02 -7.13
C PRO A 293 -14.52 -12.54 -6.79
N THR A 294 -15.27 -12.28 -5.72
CA THR A 294 -15.36 -10.92 -5.17
C THR A 294 -14.05 -10.55 -4.48
N GLY A 295 -13.42 -11.46 -3.73
CA GLY A 295 -12.22 -11.24 -2.92
C GLY A 295 -12.54 -10.89 -1.46
N GLU A 296 -13.80 -10.98 -1.06
CA GLU A 296 -14.29 -10.66 0.29
C GLU A 296 -14.21 -11.84 1.25
N THR A 297 -14.12 -13.06 0.73
CA THR A 297 -14.00 -14.27 1.55
C THR A 297 -12.84 -15.13 1.09
N LEU A 298 -12.30 -15.91 2.01
CA LEU A 298 -11.23 -16.87 1.75
C LEU A 298 -11.70 -18.28 2.10
N LEU A 299 -11.59 -19.19 1.15
CA LEU A 299 -11.91 -20.61 1.31
C LEU A 299 -10.64 -21.38 1.65
N SER A 300 -10.72 -22.29 2.61
CA SER A 300 -9.65 -23.24 2.91
C SER A 300 -10.16 -24.66 3.04
N ALA A 301 -9.32 -25.63 2.67
CA ALA A 301 -9.59 -27.04 2.86
C ALA A 301 -8.38 -27.76 3.47
N SER A 302 -8.63 -28.64 4.44
CA SER A 302 -7.57 -29.23 5.25
C SER A 302 -7.66 -30.75 5.38
N PHE A 303 -6.52 -31.34 5.70
CA PHE A 303 -6.39 -32.75 6.03
C PHE A 303 -7.13 -33.14 7.32
N ASP A 304 -7.51 -32.15 8.15
CA ASP A 304 -8.40 -32.33 9.31
C ASP A 304 -9.88 -32.57 8.93
N LYS A 305 -10.14 -32.66 7.61
CA LYS A 305 -11.45 -32.92 6.99
C LYS A 305 -12.38 -31.71 7.02
N SER A 306 -11.92 -30.55 7.48
CA SER A 306 -12.71 -29.33 7.51
C SER A 306 -12.50 -28.45 6.29
N ILE A 307 -13.58 -27.81 5.87
CA ILE A 307 -13.63 -26.69 4.95
C ILE A 307 -14.04 -25.48 5.76
N LYS A 308 -13.26 -24.41 5.68
CA LYS A 308 -13.57 -23.15 6.35
C LYS A 308 -13.70 -22.02 5.34
N LEU A 309 -14.65 -21.13 5.61
CA LEU A 309 -14.81 -19.88 4.89
C LEU A 309 -14.55 -18.74 5.88
N PHE A 310 -13.60 -17.88 5.55
CA PHE A 310 -13.24 -16.73 6.38
C PHE A 310 -13.74 -15.45 5.73
N ASP A 311 -14.25 -14.55 6.56
CA ASP A 311 -14.44 -13.17 6.17
C ASP A 311 -13.08 -12.47 6.09
N VAL A 312 -12.74 -12.01 4.90
CA VAL A 312 -11.53 -11.21 4.64
C VAL A 312 -11.88 -9.86 4.02
N SER A 313 -13.15 -9.45 4.10
CA SER A 313 -13.62 -8.14 3.64
C SER A 313 -12.93 -6.99 4.37
N SER A 314 -12.46 -7.23 5.60
CA SER A 314 -11.62 -6.29 6.35
C SER A 314 -10.28 -5.98 5.67
N LEU A 315 -9.79 -6.88 4.80
CA LEU A 315 -8.64 -6.60 3.94
C LEU A 315 -9.01 -5.62 2.84
N LYS A 316 -10.22 -5.72 2.29
CA LYS A 316 -10.74 -4.84 1.23
C LYS A 316 -11.30 -3.52 1.73
N SER A 317 -11.67 -3.44 3.01
CA SER A 317 -11.94 -2.17 3.68
C SER A 317 -10.69 -1.31 3.85
N THR A 318 -9.60 -1.61 3.12
CA THR A 318 -8.51 -0.69 2.79
C THR A 318 -8.96 0.43 1.85
N VAL A 319 -9.96 1.19 2.28
CA VAL A 319 -9.75 2.63 2.39
C VAL A 319 -9.22 2.84 3.81
N GLY A 320 -7.90 2.65 3.97
CA GLY A 320 -7.18 2.94 5.21
C GLY A 320 -7.62 2.13 6.43
N ASN A 321 -7.33 0.82 6.48
CA ASN A 321 -7.30 0.11 7.76
C ASN A 321 -5.90 0.22 8.36
N PHE A 322 -5.73 1.28 9.14
CA PHE A 322 -4.66 1.44 10.09
C PHE A 322 -4.96 0.64 11.37
N PRO A 323 -3.97 0.32 12.22
CA PRO A 323 -4.18 -0.40 13.47
C PRO A 323 -5.39 0.16 14.22
N MET A 324 -6.37 -0.71 14.47
CA MET A 324 -7.52 -0.36 15.28
C MET A 324 -6.99 -0.12 16.70
N ILE A 325 -7.01 1.14 17.14
CA ILE A 325 -6.74 1.46 18.53
C ILE A 325 -7.93 0.93 19.33
N VAL A 326 -7.70 -0.17 20.05
CA VAL A 326 -8.66 -0.70 21.01
C VAL A 326 -8.60 0.19 22.25
N LEU A 327 -9.63 1.01 22.44
CA LEU A 327 -9.76 1.81 23.65
C LEU A 327 -9.99 0.85 24.84
N PRO A 328 -9.34 1.10 26.01
CA PRO A 328 -9.56 0.29 27.19
C PRO A 328 -11.05 0.30 27.57
N GLN A 329 -11.61 -0.85 27.96
CA GLN A 329 -13.00 -0.91 28.41
C GLN A 329 -13.19 -0.09 29.70
N GLU A 330 -14.20 0.76 29.71
CA GLU A 330 -14.56 1.54 30.89
C GLU A 330 -15.01 0.62 32.05
N THR A 331 -14.62 0.98 33.28
CA THR A 331 -14.88 0.17 34.48
C THR A 331 -15.48 1.04 35.59
N GLY A 332 -16.52 0.52 36.26
CA GLY A 332 -17.20 1.22 37.35
C GLY A 332 -18.05 2.39 36.87
N LYS A 333 -18.01 3.50 37.61
CA LYS A 333 -18.85 4.70 37.38
C LYS A 333 -18.64 5.34 35.99
N ASP A 334 -17.45 5.19 35.40
CA ASP A 334 -17.17 5.74 34.06
C ASP A 334 -18.04 5.07 33.01
N LYS A 335 -18.16 3.73 33.02
CA LYS A 335 -19.02 2.97 32.08
C LYS A 335 -20.51 3.34 32.18
N GLU A 336 -20.95 3.71 33.38
CA GLU A 336 -22.32 4.16 33.62
C GLU A 336 -22.58 5.56 33.03
N LEU A 337 -21.53 6.38 32.87
CA LEU A 337 -21.61 7.75 32.39
C LEU A 337 -21.26 7.86 30.90
N LEU A 338 -20.28 7.10 30.41
CA LEU A 338 -19.68 7.24 29.09
C LEU A 338 -19.43 5.88 28.43
N THR A 339 -19.34 5.88 27.10
CA THR A 339 -18.86 4.73 26.33
C THR A 339 -18.07 5.23 25.13
N PHE A 340 -16.79 4.88 25.06
CA PHE A 340 -15.95 5.18 23.89
C PHE A 340 -16.03 4.14 22.78
N GLU A 341 -16.11 4.60 21.54
CA GLU A 341 -16.06 3.84 20.31
C GLU A 341 -15.03 4.51 19.37
N SER A 342 -14.04 3.78 18.86
CA SER A 342 -13.14 4.30 17.83
C SER A 342 -13.76 4.07 16.45
N ILE A 343 -13.78 5.09 15.58
CA ILE A 343 -14.55 5.02 14.32
C ILE A 343 -13.69 5.00 13.06
N LYS A 344 -12.51 5.64 13.07
CA LYS A 344 -11.56 5.64 11.96
C LYS A 344 -10.26 6.31 12.39
N SER A 345 -9.13 5.79 11.94
CA SER A 345 -7.85 6.50 11.97
C SER A 345 -7.37 6.72 10.54
N LYS A 346 -6.72 7.84 10.29
CA LYS A 346 -5.81 8.00 9.16
C LYS A 346 -4.40 8.10 9.74
N MET A 347 -3.73 6.98 10.03
CA MET A 347 -2.46 7.08 10.79
C MET A 347 -1.34 7.79 10.02
N TYR A 348 -1.38 7.87 8.68
CA TYR A 348 -0.44 8.73 7.96
C TYR A 348 -0.62 10.22 8.28
N GLU A 349 -1.83 10.63 8.67
CA GLU A 349 -2.19 12.01 9.05
C GLU A 349 -2.24 12.19 10.58
N ARG A 350 -1.83 11.17 11.37
CA ARG A 350 -1.92 11.14 12.85
C ARG A 350 -3.33 11.38 13.42
N GLU A 351 -4.36 11.39 12.56
CA GLU A 351 -5.75 11.72 12.89
C GLU A 351 -6.50 10.48 13.39
N LEU A 352 -7.12 10.58 14.57
CA LEU A 352 -8.03 9.59 15.15
C LEU A 352 -9.40 10.23 15.39
N THR A 353 -10.46 9.59 14.89
CA THR A 353 -11.83 9.94 15.23
C THR A 353 -12.33 9.07 16.38
N ILE A 354 -12.57 9.70 17.53
CA ILE A 354 -13.16 9.10 18.72
C ILE A 354 -14.64 9.45 18.76
N LYS A 355 -15.49 8.43 18.89
CA LYS A 355 -16.87 8.60 19.30
C LYS A 355 -17.00 8.33 20.79
N ALA A 356 -17.70 9.20 21.50
CA ALA A 356 -18.11 8.99 22.88
C ALA A 356 -19.64 9.05 22.95
N THR A 357 -20.24 8.11 23.65
CA THR A 357 -21.69 8.07 23.91
C THR A 357 -21.94 8.39 25.38
N LEU A 358 -22.74 9.42 25.64
CA LEU A 358 -23.19 9.74 26.99
C LEU A 358 -24.34 8.81 27.39
N ASN A 359 -24.24 8.24 28.58
CA ASN A 359 -25.26 7.37 29.15
C ASN A 359 -26.07 8.05 30.29
N ASP A 360 -25.67 9.25 30.74
CA ASP A 360 -26.33 10.03 31.80
C ASP A 360 -26.64 11.46 31.33
N ASP A 361 -27.94 11.74 31.13
CA ASP A 361 -28.46 13.02 30.63
C ASP A 361 -28.33 14.19 31.64
N SER A 362 -27.84 13.93 32.86
CA SER A 362 -27.65 14.97 33.86
C SER A 362 -26.41 15.85 33.61
N PHE A 363 -25.57 15.48 32.65
CA PHE A 363 -24.46 16.28 32.13
C PHE A 363 -24.84 16.88 30.78
N ASN A 364 -24.52 18.17 30.57
CA ASN A 364 -24.92 18.89 29.34
C ASN A 364 -23.75 19.59 28.64
N LYS A 365 -22.52 19.46 29.17
CA LYS A 365 -21.29 19.96 28.56
C LYS A 365 -20.17 18.94 28.69
N PHE A 366 -19.34 18.84 27.65
CA PHE A 366 -18.32 17.80 27.49
C PHE A 366 -17.04 18.39 26.91
N ARG A 367 -15.88 17.98 27.43
CA ARG A 367 -14.56 18.38 26.92
C ARG A 367 -13.63 17.18 26.88
N LEU A 368 -12.88 17.04 25.80
CA LEU A 368 -11.87 16.00 25.64
C LEU A 368 -10.48 16.66 25.65
N PHE A 369 -9.57 16.07 26.40
CA PHE A 369 -8.19 16.52 26.58
C PHE A 369 -7.24 15.44 26.05
N VAL A 370 -6.13 15.85 25.45
CA VAL A 370 -5.09 14.95 24.94
C VAL A 370 -3.75 15.35 25.55
N ASN A 371 -3.07 14.42 26.19
CA ASN A 371 -1.81 14.62 26.92
C ASN A 371 -1.90 15.52 28.16
N LYS A 372 -1.27 15.03 29.24
CA LYS A 372 -1.37 15.58 30.61
C LYS A 372 -1.00 17.06 30.76
N THR A 373 -0.23 17.62 29.84
CA THR A 373 0.17 19.04 29.84
C THR A 373 -0.99 19.99 29.56
N GLU A 374 -2.03 19.55 28.86
CA GLU A 374 -3.23 20.36 28.58
C GLU A 374 -4.12 20.54 29.82
N TYR A 375 -4.11 19.55 30.72
CA TYR A 375 -4.91 19.55 31.95
C TYR A 375 -4.48 20.62 32.95
N MET A 376 -3.16 20.86 33.07
CA MET A 376 -2.58 21.76 34.07
C MET A 376 -2.81 23.26 33.76
N GLN A 377 -3.36 23.60 32.59
CA GLN A 377 -3.67 24.99 32.19
C GLN A 377 -5.16 25.35 32.32
N TYR A 378 -5.98 24.45 32.87
CA TYR A 378 -7.42 24.66 32.96
C TYR A 378 -7.79 25.40 34.26
N ASP A 379 -7.77 26.74 34.19
CA ASP A 379 -8.21 27.67 35.26
C ASP A 379 -9.61 28.25 35.03
N GLY A 380 -10.35 27.70 34.05
CA GLY A 380 -11.67 28.17 33.66
C GLY A 380 -11.68 29.32 32.63
N TYR A 381 -10.53 29.80 32.15
CA TYR A 381 -10.46 30.95 31.23
C TYR A 381 -9.68 30.74 29.92
N ASN A 382 -9.27 29.52 29.55
CA ASN A 382 -8.42 29.32 28.37
C ASN A 382 -9.12 28.87 27.06
N LYS A 383 -8.59 29.42 25.95
CA LYS A 383 -9.06 29.46 24.55
C LYS A 383 -8.87 28.18 23.72
N TYR A 384 -8.45 27.07 24.31
CA TYR A 384 -8.04 25.88 23.56
C TYR A 384 -9.20 24.88 23.52
N LEU A 385 -10.00 24.95 22.45
CA LEU A 385 -11.15 24.08 22.24
C LEU A 385 -10.94 23.23 20.98
N ILE A 386 -10.84 21.90 21.14
CA ILE A 386 -11.04 20.97 20.02
C ILE A 386 -12.54 21.03 19.68
N LYS A 387 -12.88 21.48 18.46
CA LYS A 387 -14.28 21.52 17.99
C LYS A 387 -14.82 20.08 17.94
N SER A 388 -15.92 19.83 18.65
CA SER A 388 -16.68 18.58 18.55
C SER A 388 -17.89 18.79 17.64
N GLU A 389 -18.19 17.77 16.83
CA GLU A 389 -19.50 17.65 16.22
C GLU A 389 -20.40 16.87 17.18
N VAL A 390 -21.44 17.54 17.67
CA VAL A 390 -22.46 16.93 18.53
C VAL A 390 -23.60 16.45 17.64
N GLN A 391 -23.87 15.15 17.65
CA GLN A 391 -25.05 14.58 17.00
C GLN A 391 -25.96 13.95 18.04
N VAL A 392 -27.16 14.51 18.20
CA VAL A 392 -28.19 13.92 19.06
C VAL A 392 -28.95 12.87 18.23
N LYS A 393 -28.93 11.61 18.67
CA LYS A 393 -29.57 10.50 17.96
C LYS A 393 -30.47 9.73 18.93
N GLY A 394 -31.75 10.11 19.01
CA GLY A 394 -32.71 9.52 19.95
C GLY A 394 -32.41 9.93 21.40
N ASP A 395 -32.53 8.99 22.35
CA ASP A 395 -32.33 9.20 23.80
C ASP A 395 -30.85 9.18 24.23
N LYS A 396 -29.90 9.28 23.29
CA LYS A 396 -28.46 9.26 23.58
C LYS A 396 -27.74 10.38 22.85
N THR A 397 -26.78 11.00 23.54
CA THR A 397 -25.91 12.01 22.96
C THR A 397 -24.64 11.34 22.44
N GLU A 398 -24.43 11.37 21.12
CA GLU A 398 -23.20 10.90 20.48
C GLU A 398 -22.29 12.09 20.16
N LEU A 399 -21.01 11.97 20.52
CA LEU A 399 -20.01 13.00 20.33
C LEU A 399 -18.90 12.47 19.44
N TYR A 400 -18.52 13.24 18.42
CA TYR A 400 -17.44 12.89 17.51
C TYR A 400 -16.29 13.89 17.68
N TYR A 401 -15.13 13.37 18.07
CA TYR A 401 -13.89 14.13 18.24
C TYR A 401 -12.86 13.66 17.23
N LYS A 402 -12.26 14.62 16.51
CA LYS A 402 -11.05 14.39 15.73
C LYS A 402 -9.87 14.87 16.56
N ILE A 403 -8.93 13.98 16.83
CA ILE A 403 -7.72 14.27 17.60
C ILE A 403 -6.48 13.81 16.85
N TYR A 404 -5.33 14.42 17.16
CA TYR A 404 -4.05 14.05 16.58
C TYR A 404 -3.15 13.41 17.62
N LEU A 405 -2.55 12.27 17.30
CA LEU A 405 -1.68 11.53 18.23
C LEU A 405 -0.21 11.94 18.06
N GLN A 406 0.48 12.17 19.17
CA GLN A 406 1.92 12.38 19.25
C GLN A 406 2.68 11.04 19.29
N GLU A 407 3.95 11.02 18.93
CA GLU A 407 4.78 9.80 19.08
C GLU A 407 4.91 9.39 20.55
N GLY A 408 4.70 8.11 20.84
CA GLY A 408 4.69 7.55 22.19
C GLY A 408 3.31 7.51 22.84
N ASP A 409 3.27 7.59 24.17
CA ASP A 409 2.04 7.51 24.94
C ASP A 409 1.22 8.80 24.83
N ASN A 410 -0.04 8.67 24.38
CA ASN A 410 -1.02 9.76 24.34
C ASN A 410 -2.09 9.54 25.41
N GLU A 411 -2.24 10.48 26.35
CA GLU A 411 -3.20 10.36 27.44
C GLU A 411 -4.50 11.12 27.14
N ILE A 412 -5.60 10.43 26.92
CA ILE A 412 -6.89 11.04 26.57
C ILE A 412 -7.82 11.00 27.77
N GLN A 413 -8.43 12.13 28.11
CA GLN A 413 -9.36 12.22 29.22
C GLN A 413 -10.58 13.05 28.85
N VAL A 414 -11.77 12.63 29.28
CA VAL A 414 -13.01 13.37 29.08
C VAL A 414 -13.46 13.98 30.39
N CYS A 415 -13.85 15.25 30.35
CA CYS A 415 -14.48 15.98 31.44
C CYS A 415 -15.95 16.23 31.12
N LEU A 416 -16.82 15.82 32.03
CA LEU A 416 -18.26 16.06 32.02
C LEU A 416 -18.57 17.23 32.95
N GLU A 417 -19.28 18.23 32.44
CA GLU A 417 -19.69 19.42 33.18
C GLU A 417 -21.23 19.47 33.26
N LYS A 418 -21.73 19.78 34.46
CA LYS A 418 -23.15 20.03 34.71
C LYS A 418 -23.45 21.53 34.68
N GLU A 419 -24.66 21.88 34.27
CA GLU A 419 -25.11 23.27 34.14
C GLU A 419 -24.81 24.09 35.41
N GLY A 420 -24.07 25.20 35.24
CA GLY A 420 -23.58 26.05 36.33
C GLY A 420 -22.11 25.86 36.73
N GLY A 421 -21.35 24.97 36.07
CA GLY A 421 -19.88 24.90 36.15
C GLY A 421 -19.31 24.47 37.51
N LYS A 422 -20.14 23.89 38.38
CA LYS A 422 -19.77 23.52 39.76
C LYS A 422 -19.45 22.04 39.97
N PHE A 423 -19.84 21.17 39.04
CA PHE A 423 -19.60 19.73 39.13
C PHE A 423 -18.92 19.24 37.85
N TYR A 424 -17.75 18.63 38.05
CA TYR A 424 -16.94 18.03 37.01
C TYR A 424 -16.75 16.54 37.31
N HIS A 425 -16.95 15.69 36.30
CA HIS A 425 -16.51 14.30 36.33
C HIS A 425 -15.44 14.09 35.28
N PHE A 426 -14.27 13.64 35.69
CA PHE A 426 -13.20 13.25 34.77
C PHE A 426 -13.20 11.74 34.61
N SER A 427 -13.22 11.26 33.36
CA SER A 427 -13.01 9.84 33.07
C SER A 427 -11.64 9.40 33.56
N LYS A 428 -11.43 8.11 33.76
CA LYS A 428 -10.06 7.59 33.79
C LYS A 428 -9.31 7.96 32.50
N PRO A 429 -8.02 8.31 32.60
CA PRO A 429 -7.21 8.58 31.43
C PRO A 429 -7.05 7.32 30.58
N ILE A 430 -7.32 7.45 29.30
CA ILE A 430 -7.10 6.45 28.27
C ILE A 430 -5.73 6.69 27.67
N VAL A 431 -4.78 5.80 27.91
CA VAL A 431 -3.45 5.90 27.31
C VAL A 431 -3.43 5.14 25.99
N ILE A 432 -3.21 5.87 24.90
CA ILE A 432 -3.01 5.34 23.56
C ILE A 432 -1.52 5.48 23.22
N ASN A 433 -0.81 4.36 23.15
CA ASN A 433 0.57 4.38 22.66
C ASN A 433 0.57 4.44 21.12
N TYR A 434 0.97 5.58 20.56
CA TYR A 434 1.28 5.75 19.15
C TYR A 434 2.80 5.62 18.97
N THR A 435 3.30 4.38 18.99
CA THR A 435 4.66 4.09 18.54
C THR A 435 4.66 3.77 17.05
N ASP A 436 5.60 4.38 16.37
CA ASP A 436 5.52 4.68 14.95
C ASP A 436 5.54 3.43 14.04
N LEU A 437 4.57 3.38 13.12
CA LEU A 437 4.60 2.58 11.90
C LEU A 437 5.72 3.02 10.94
N SER A 438 6.52 4.04 11.26
CA SER A 438 7.77 4.40 10.56
C SER A 438 8.79 3.27 10.45
N LYS A 439 8.63 2.19 11.23
CA LYS A 439 9.42 0.97 11.05
C LYS A 439 8.88 0.03 9.97
N GLN A 440 7.63 0.20 9.52
CA GLN A 440 6.93 -0.71 8.59
C GLN A 440 6.51 -0.04 7.26
N ALA A 441 6.31 1.27 7.21
CA ALA A 441 6.28 2.01 5.95
C ALA A 441 7.70 2.52 5.67
N LYS A 442 8.26 2.24 4.49
CA LYS A 442 9.44 3.00 4.01
C LYS A 442 8.98 4.44 3.82
N MET A 443 9.05 5.25 4.87
CA MET A 443 8.77 6.67 4.75
C MET A 443 9.71 7.25 3.70
N SER A 444 9.16 8.09 2.81
CA SER A 444 9.95 8.83 1.84
C SER A 444 10.99 9.68 2.56
N LYS A 445 12.09 10.00 1.90
CA LYS A 445 12.96 11.08 2.34
C LYS A 445 12.44 12.38 1.76
N MET A 446 12.59 13.46 2.53
CA MET A 446 12.39 14.81 2.03
C MET A 446 13.74 15.41 1.67
N TYR A 447 13.83 15.91 0.44
CA TYR A 447 14.97 16.68 -0.04
C TYR A 447 14.54 18.11 -0.32
N ALA A 448 15.01 19.06 0.48
CA ALA A 448 14.82 20.47 0.26
C ALA A 448 16.09 21.08 -0.33
N PHE A 449 15.99 21.67 -1.52
CA PHE A 449 17.06 22.40 -2.17
C PHE A 449 16.72 23.87 -2.19
N MET A 450 17.62 24.69 -1.67
CA MET A 450 17.50 26.13 -1.73
C MET A 450 18.55 26.71 -2.68
N PHE A 451 18.08 27.31 -3.76
CA PHE A 451 18.84 28.11 -4.71
C PHE A 451 18.57 29.58 -4.40
N ASN A 452 19.36 30.11 -3.46
CA ASN A 452 19.19 31.47 -2.96
C ASN A 452 20.57 32.12 -2.83
N PRO A 453 21.01 32.87 -3.86
CA PRO A 453 22.29 33.58 -3.83
C PRO A 453 22.38 34.44 -2.59
N SER A 454 23.54 34.43 -1.92
CA SER A 454 23.74 35.22 -0.68
C SER A 454 24.08 36.69 -0.99
N SER A 455 24.70 36.91 -2.15
CA SER A 455 25.10 38.20 -2.68
C SER A 455 25.40 38.06 -4.18
N TYR A 456 25.59 39.19 -4.86
CA TYR A 456 26.13 39.21 -6.22
C TYR A 456 27.45 39.99 -6.26
N ILE A 457 28.42 39.50 -7.03
CA ILE A 457 29.68 40.24 -7.27
C ILE A 457 29.40 41.60 -7.92
N ASP A 458 28.38 41.65 -8.77
CA ASP A 458 27.93 42.89 -9.40
C ASP A 458 27.29 43.83 -8.37
N LYS A 459 28.00 44.91 -8.04
CA LYS A 459 27.57 45.89 -7.03
C LYS A 459 26.21 46.54 -7.33
N LYS A 460 25.77 46.61 -8.60
CA LYS A 460 24.46 47.20 -8.94
C LYS A 460 23.35 46.21 -8.63
N ILE A 461 23.52 44.96 -9.04
CA ILE A 461 22.56 43.89 -8.72
C ILE A 461 22.50 43.67 -7.21
N ASN A 462 23.66 43.60 -6.55
CA ASN A 462 23.76 43.37 -5.12
C ASN A 462 23.14 44.49 -4.27
N LYS A 463 23.11 45.74 -4.77
CA LYS A 463 22.48 46.85 -4.06
C LYS A 463 20.97 46.68 -3.93
N ASP A 464 20.35 46.16 -4.98
CA ASP A 464 18.90 46.02 -5.08
C ASP A 464 18.44 44.59 -4.80
N TYR A 465 19.34 43.65 -4.52
CA TYR A 465 19.01 42.28 -4.17
C TYR A 465 18.90 42.10 -2.66
N VAL A 466 17.82 41.45 -2.22
CA VAL A 466 17.64 41.06 -0.81
C VAL A 466 17.50 39.54 -0.77
N PRO A 467 18.49 38.80 -0.25
CA PRO A 467 18.39 37.35 -0.08
C PRO A 467 17.16 37.00 0.76
N GLY A 468 16.42 35.96 0.36
CA GLY A 468 15.30 35.48 1.17
C GLY A 468 15.81 34.83 2.46
N ASP A 469 15.16 35.11 3.61
CA ASP A 469 15.47 34.40 4.85
C ASP A 469 14.59 33.16 4.98
N ALA A 470 15.16 32.00 4.71
CA ALA A 470 14.47 30.71 4.82
C ALA A 470 14.75 29.99 6.16
N THR A 471 15.40 30.65 7.13
CA THR A 471 15.81 30.01 8.38
C THR A 471 14.63 29.40 9.13
N GLY A 472 13.54 30.16 9.29
CA GLY A 472 12.32 29.67 9.92
C GLY A 472 11.66 28.52 9.17
N VAL A 473 11.63 28.58 7.83
CA VAL A 473 11.12 27.49 6.98
C VAL A 473 11.98 26.22 7.14
N LYS A 474 13.31 26.35 7.13
CA LYS A 474 14.25 25.25 7.32
C LYS A 474 14.07 24.57 8.67
N GLU A 475 14.02 25.34 9.75
CA GLU A 475 13.82 24.79 11.11
C GLU A 475 12.52 23.98 11.19
N LYS A 476 11.43 24.51 10.62
CA LYS A 476 10.14 23.83 10.61
C LYS A 476 10.09 22.56 9.74
N LEU A 477 10.80 22.55 8.61
CA LEU A 477 10.91 21.35 7.77
C LEU A 477 11.77 20.27 8.43
N LEU A 478 12.84 20.64 9.12
CA LEU A 478 13.71 19.69 9.82
C LEU A 478 12.98 18.92 10.94
N VAL A 479 11.97 19.53 11.56
CA VAL A 479 11.10 18.88 12.55
C VAL A 479 10.31 17.69 11.96
N GLN A 480 10.15 17.61 10.63
CA GLN A 480 9.45 16.50 9.97
C GLN A 480 10.27 15.19 9.89
N LYS A 481 11.56 15.24 10.28
CA LYS A 481 12.45 14.07 10.29
C LYS A 481 12.07 13.08 11.38
N GLY A 482 11.93 11.81 10.99
CA GLY A 482 11.48 10.73 11.87
C GLY A 482 9.98 10.78 12.15
N VAL A 483 9.24 11.65 11.45
CA VAL A 483 7.84 11.97 11.76
C VAL A 483 6.94 11.77 10.55
N LEU A 484 7.18 12.51 9.47
CA LEU A 484 6.52 12.33 8.17
C LEU A 484 7.49 11.73 7.15
N TYR A 485 8.78 12.02 7.32
CA TYR A 485 9.84 11.54 6.46
C TYR A 485 10.85 10.73 7.26
N ASN A 486 11.41 9.69 6.65
CA ASN A 486 12.49 8.91 7.24
C ASN A 486 13.72 9.79 7.53
N ASP A 487 13.96 10.74 6.62
CA ASP A 487 15.02 11.73 6.75
C ASP A 487 14.58 13.02 6.06
N VAL A 488 15.08 14.15 6.56
CA VAL A 488 14.91 15.47 5.94
C VAL A 488 16.30 16.03 5.68
N LEU A 489 16.65 16.16 4.40
CA LEU A 489 17.91 16.76 3.98
C LEU A 489 17.63 18.13 3.39
N PHE A 490 18.21 19.16 4.00
CA PHE A 490 18.13 20.53 3.53
C PHE A 490 19.49 20.96 2.98
N THR A 491 19.57 21.20 1.68
CA THR A 491 20.80 21.59 0.98
C THR A 491 20.68 23.04 0.51
N GLU A 492 21.53 23.90 1.07
CA GLU A 492 21.69 25.29 0.64
C GLU A 492 22.79 25.36 -0.41
N LEU A 493 22.41 25.63 -1.65
CA LEU A 493 23.37 25.80 -2.73
C LEU A 493 23.77 27.27 -2.77
N LYS A 494 24.67 27.65 -1.85
CA LYS A 494 25.26 29.00 -1.78
C LYS A 494 26.38 29.12 -2.79
N ASP A 495 26.23 30.03 -3.73
CA ASP A 495 27.32 30.57 -4.53
C ASP A 495 28.20 29.51 -5.25
N PRO A 496 27.60 28.60 -6.07
CA PRO A 496 28.36 27.54 -6.73
C PRO A 496 29.28 28.13 -7.81
N PRO A 497 30.58 27.76 -7.84
CA PRO A 497 31.54 28.30 -8.80
C PRO A 497 31.16 27.82 -10.20
N THR A 498 30.46 28.66 -10.95
CA THR A 498 29.95 28.41 -12.32
C THR A 498 28.87 27.31 -12.39
N PRO A 499 27.58 27.64 -12.35
CA PRO A 499 26.52 26.64 -12.35
C PRO A 499 26.34 25.97 -13.73
N ILE A 500 26.88 24.76 -13.84
CA ILE A 500 26.54 23.78 -14.89
C ILE A 500 25.73 22.67 -14.21
N MET A 501 24.84 21.99 -14.92
CA MET A 501 24.06 20.86 -14.40
C MET A 501 24.93 19.78 -13.73
N ASP A 502 26.19 19.65 -14.17
CA ASP A 502 27.21 18.78 -13.58
C ASP A 502 27.60 19.16 -12.14
N ASN A 503 27.53 20.45 -11.80
CA ASN A 503 27.77 20.93 -10.44
C ASN A 503 26.60 20.60 -9.51
N ILE A 504 25.36 20.61 -9.99
CA ILE A 504 24.21 20.11 -9.19
C ILE A 504 24.38 18.62 -8.89
N ASN A 505 24.79 17.82 -9.88
CA ASN A 505 25.11 16.41 -9.65
C ASN A 505 26.25 16.23 -8.63
N THR A 506 27.28 17.07 -8.72
CA THR A 506 28.42 17.06 -7.79
C THR A 506 28.02 17.47 -6.38
N GLU A 507 27.22 18.53 -6.22
CA GLU A 507 26.70 19.00 -4.95
C GLU A 507 25.75 17.99 -4.30
N MET A 508 24.88 17.36 -5.11
CA MET A 508 24.07 16.24 -4.66
C MET A 508 24.92 15.07 -4.18
N ALA A 509 25.99 14.72 -4.92
CA ALA A 509 26.90 13.66 -4.51
C ALA A 509 27.66 14.01 -3.21
N ALA A 510 28.12 15.26 -3.07
CA ALA A 510 28.81 15.77 -1.88
C ALA A 510 27.90 15.74 -0.64
N HIS A 511 26.61 16.08 -0.81
CA HIS A 511 25.61 16.05 0.26
C HIS A 511 24.90 14.70 0.41
N GLN A 512 25.41 13.63 -0.24
CA GLN A 512 24.87 12.27 -0.20
C GLN A 512 23.38 12.16 -0.60
N VAL A 513 22.92 13.09 -1.42
CA VAL A 513 21.56 13.11 -1.95
C VAL A 513 21.39 11.99 -2.98
N LYS A 514 20.53 11.03 -2.65
CA LYS A 514 20.18 9.88 -3.51
C LYS A 514 18.65 9.80 -3.66
N ALA A 515 18.04 10.90 -4.08
CA ALA A 515 16.60 10.95 -4.31
C ALA A 515 16.16 9.90 -5.32
N THR A 516 15.09 9.19 -4.98
CA THR A 516 14.42 8.16 -5.77
C THR A 516 13.01 8.61 -6.11
N THR A 517 12.36 7.96 -7.09
CA THR A 517 10.97 8.25 -7.47
C THR A 517 9.93 8.05 -6.36
N ASN A 518 10.35 7.66 -5.16
CA ASN A 518 9.52 7.54 -3.96
C ASN A 518 9.74 8.69 -2.96
N ASP A 519 10.70 9.60 -3.20
CA ASP A 519 11.09 10.68 -2.30
C ASP A 519 10.43 12.01 -2.67
N ASP A 520 10.27 12.90 -1.69
CA ASP A 520 9.63 14.20 -1.90
C ASP A 520 10.68 15.30 -2.03
N ILE A 521 10.50 16.18 -3.02
CA ILE A 521 11.49 17.20 -3.35
C ILE A 521 10.86 18.59 -3.24
N TYR A 522 11.52 19.47 -2.49
CA TYR A 522 11.15 20.86 -2.29
C TYR A 522 12.24 21.74 -2.89
N LEU A 523 11.87 22.62 -3.82
CA LEU A 523 12.75 23.54 -4.51
C LEU A 523 12.37 24.96 -4.11
N PHE A 524 13.29 25.67 -3.46
CA PHE A 524 13.17 27.09 -3.14
C PHE A 524 14.09 27.87 -4.07
N LEU A 525 13.50 28.61 -5.01
CA LEU A 525 14.22 29.25 -6.10
C LEU A 525 14.09 30.77 -6.01
N SER A 526 15.22 31.46 -5.99
CA SER A 526 15.33 32.92 -6.05
C SER A 526 16.31 33.33 -7.14
N GLY A 527 16.26 34.59 -7.58
CA GLY A 527 17.25 35.14 -8.53
C GLY A 527 17.09 34.62 -9.95
N ILE A 528 15.85 34.42 -10.41
CA ILE A 528 15.55 34.04 -11.80
C ILE A 528 15.72 35.24 -12.71
N ILE A 529 16.27 35.01 -13.91
CA ILE A 529 16.48 36.01 -14.97
C ILE A 529 16.02 35.45 -16.32
N THR A 530 15.76 36.32 -17.30
CA THR A 530 15.42 35.91 -18.68
C THR A 530 16.49 36.37 -19.69
N LYS A 531 16.81 35.52 -20.68
CA LYS A 531 17.70 35.88 -21.78
C LYS A 531 17.40 35.03 -23.03
N CYS A 532 17.14 35.68 -24.16
CA CYS A 532 16.81 35.02 -25.44
C CYS A 532 15.63 34.04 -25.30
N ASP A 533 14.50 34.52 -24.78
CA ASP A 533 13.25 33.75 -24.62
C ASP A 533 13.33 32.53 -23.67
N ASP A 534 14.32 32.49 -22.77
CA ASP A 534 14.52 31.41 -21.80
C ASP A 534 14.80 31.94 -20.39
N TYR A 535 14.44 31.15 -19.37
CA TYR A 535 14.60 31.48 -17.95
C TYR A 535 15.79 30.74 -17.32
N TYR A 536 16.56 31.45 -16.50
CA TYR A 536 17.78 30.94 -15.87
C TYR A 536 17.84 31.31 -14.39
N LEU A 537 18.43 30.46 -13.56
CA LEU A 537 18.83 30.82 -12.19
C LEU A 537 20.19 31.51 -12.21
N MET A 538 20.23 32.72 -11.66
CA MET A 538 21.44 33.54 -11.63
C MET A 538 22.35 33.13 -10.46
N PRO A 539 23.61 32.74 -10.70
CA PRO A 539 24.58 32.54 -9.63
C PRO A 539 25.05 33.87 -9.03
N SER A 540 25.66 33.82 -7.85
CA SER A 540 26.33 34.98 -7.23
C SER A 540 27.41 35.62 -8.12
N ASP A 541 28.08 34.78 -8.92
CA ASP A 541 29.25 35.14 -9.71
C ASP A 541 28.83 35.39 -11.18
N VAL A 542 28.18 36.52 -11.41
CA VAL A 542 27.55 36.82 -12.70
C VAL A 542 28.55 37.34 -13.73
N ASP A 543 28.88 36.52 -14.73
CA ASP A 543 29.37 37.01 -16.03
C ASP A 543 28.17 37.34 -16.94
N ARG A 544 27.81 38.62 -17.02
CA ARG A 544 26.70 39.11 -17.85
C ARG A 544 26.88 38.80 -19.34
N THR A 545 28.12 38.56 -19.79
CA THR A 545 28.43 38.32 -21.20
C THR A 545 28.22 36.86 -21.61
N ASN A 546 28.32 35.90 -20.69
CA ASN A 546 28.24 34.46 -20.98
C ASN A 546 27.20 33.67 -20.14
N VAL A 547 26.01 34.25 -19.90
CA VAL A 547 24.91 33.60 -19.16
C VAL A 547 24.63 32.15 -19.58
N LYS A 548 24.70 31.80 -20.88
CA LYS A 548 24.45 30.42 -21.34
C LYS A 548 25.51 29.41 -20.90
N GLY A 549 26.74 29.85 -20.67
CA GLY A 549 27.84 29.00 -20.20
C GLY A 549 27.97 28.96 -18.68
N THR A 550 27.25 29.83 -17.97
CA THR A 550 27.46 30.09 -16.54
C THR A 550 26.17 30.19 -15.73
N ALA A 551 25.00 29.79 -16.26
CA ALA A 551 23.73 29.80 -15.53
C ALA A 551 22.97 28.48 -15.73
N ILE A 552 22.19 28.06 -14.72
CA ILE A 552 21.30 26.90 -14.83
C ILE A 552 20.02 27.33 -15.53
N LYS A 553 19.70 26.69 -16.65
CA LYS A 553 18.39 26.86 -17.29
C LYS A 553 17.30 26.29 -16.38
N LEU A 554 16.29 27.11 -16.07
CA LEU A 554 15.21 26.76 -15.15
C LEU A 554 14.49 25.48 -15.59
N LYS A 555 14.20 25.37 -16.90
CA LYS A 555 13.59 24.18 -17.51
C LYS A 555 14.35 22.90 -17.20
N ASP A 556 15.67 22.92 -17.38
CA ASP A 556 16.52 21.74 -17.20
C ASP A 556 16.59 21.35 -15.72
N LEU A 557 16.60 22.34 -14.82
CA LEU A 557 16.54 22.12 -13.38
C LEU A 557 15.24 21.43 -12.95
N ILE A 558 14.10 21.98 -13.36
CA ILE A 558 12.78 21.45 -13.02
C ILE A 558 12.65 20.03 -13.56
N LYS A 559 13.01 19.80 -14.84
CA LYS A 559 12.98 18.49 -15.47
C LYS A 559 13.87 17.47 -14.74
N PHE A 560 15.06 17.89 -14.33
CA PHE A 560 15.98 17.02 -13.61
C PHE A 560 15.40 16.53 -12.28
N PHE A 561 14.79 17.42 -11.50
CA PHE A 561 14.16 17.03 -10.23
C PHE A 561 12.85 16.28 -10.43
N ALA A 562 12.07 16.62 -11.48
CA ALA A 562 10.85 15.90 -11.85
C ALA A 562 11.10 14.41 -12.10
N MET A 563 12.22 14.05 -12.72
CA MET A 563 12.60 12.64 -12.96
C MET A 563 13.07 11.89 -11.70
N LYS A 564 13.24 12.58 -10.57
CA LYS A 564 13.89 12.05 -9.36
C LYS A 564 13.00 11.96 -8.13
N GLY A 565 11.84 12.61 -8.10
CA GLY A 565 10.96 12.64 -6.93
C GLY A 565 9.54 12.22 -7.25
N LYS A 566 8.85 11.68 -6.24
CA LYS A 566 7.44 11.30 -6.27
C LYS A 566 6.54 12.54 -6.31
N ASN A 567 6.73 13.41 -5.32
CA ASN A 567 6.05 14.69 -5.17
C ASN A 567 7.06 15.83 -5.31
N ILE A 568 6.78 16.81 -6.16
CA ILE A 568 7.68 17.96 -6.39
C ILE A 568 6.99 19.26 -5.99
N ASN A 569 7.66 20.04 -5.16
CA ASN A 569 7.20 21.32 -4.64
C ASN A 569 8.14 22.43 -5.07
N VAL A 570 7.61 23.43 -5.76
CA VAL A 570 8.42 24.49 -6.33
C VAL A 570 7.93 25.83 -5.79
N PHE A 571 8.79 26.52 -5.06
CA PHE A 571 8.57 27.84 -4.48
C PHE A 571 9.48 28.83 -5.20
N ILE A 572 8.91 29.81 -5.88
CA ILE A 572 9.67 30.81 -6.65
C ILE A 572 9.44 32.20 -6.09
N ASP A 573 10.53 32.89 -5.74
CA ASP A 573 10.52 34.30 -5.38
C ASP A 573 11.02 35.17 -6.55
N LEU A 574 10.08 35.90 -7.19
CA LEU A 574 10.34 36.88 -8.25
C LEU A 574 10.40 38.33 -7.75
N SER A 575 10.31 38.57 -6.43
CA SER A 575 10.27 39.93 -5.87
C SER A 575 11.59 40.69 -5.99
N ASN A 576 12.69 39.95 -6.16
CA ASN A 576 14.02 40.47 -6.46
C ASN A 576 14.14 40.85 -7.94
N LYS A 577 13.28 41.74 -8.43
CA LYS A 577 13.38 42.33 -9.77
C LYS A 577 14.67 43.16 -9.82
N THR A 578 15.69 42.63 -10.45
CA THR A 578 16.92 43.37 -10.73
C THR A 578 16.95 43.66 -12.22
N GLU A 579 17.01 44.95 -12.60
CA GLU A 579 17.18 45.34 -14.00
C GLU A 579 18.58 44.93 -14.47
N ILE A 580 18.68 43.73 -15.05
CA ILE A 580 19.88 43.32 -15.75
C ILE A 580 19.76 43.86 -17.17
N LYS A 581 20.51 44.94 -17.47
CA LYS A 581 20.60 45.48 -18.83
C LYS A 581 20.79 44.37 -19.86
N GLY A 582 19.85 44.27 -20.82
CA GLY A 582 19.85 43.26 -21.88
C GLY A 582 19.05 41.99 -21.59
N CYS A 583 18.40 41.90 -20.43
CA CYS A 583 17.38 40.89 -20.12
C CYS A 583 16.00 41.52 -20.28
N GLU A 584 15.04 40.77 -20.79
CA GLU A 584 13.64 41.19 -20.88
C GLU A 584 12.98 41.16 -19.49
N ASP A 585 11.77 41.71 -19.39
CA ASP A 585 10.99 41.57 -18.16
C ASP A 585 10.53 40.12 -18.01
N ILE A 586 10.61 39.60 -16.79
CA ILE A 586 10.15 38.24 -16.48
C ILE A 586 8.64 38.20 -16.61
N ASN A 587 8.13 37.29 -17.47
CA ASN A 587 6.71 37.01 -17.56
C ASN A 587 6.32 35.87 -16.62
N PRO A 588 5.60 36.14 -15.51
CA PRO A 588 5.23 35.09 -14.56
C PRO A 588 4.35 34.01 -15.18
N LEU A 589 3.53 34.33 -16.19
CA LEU A 589 2.67 33.36 -16.88
C LEU A 589 3.49 32.34 -17.70
N GLU A 590 4.61 32.75 -18.26
CA GLU A 590 5.49 31.84 -19.00
C GLU A 590 6.28 30.94 -18.07
N ILE A 591 6.73 31.45 -16.92
CA ILE A 591 7.35 30.61 -15.87
C ILE A 591 6.34 29.60 -15.32
N GLU A 592 5.12 30.05 -15.04
CA GLU A 592 3.98 29.21 -14.62
C GLU A 592 3.74 28.07 -15.62
N ALA A 593 3.61 28.39 -16.92
CA ALA A 593 3.42 27.40 -17.96
C ALA A 593 4.61 26.44 -18.09
N LEU A 594 5.84 26.96 -18.07
CA LEU A 594 7.07 26.16 -18.14
C LEU A 594 7.16 25.15 -17.00
N VAL A 595 6.97 25.59 -15.76
CA VAL A 595 7.07 24.71 -14.59
C VAL A 595 5.96 23.66 -14.62
N ARG A 596 4.72 24.08 -14.93
CA ARG A 596 3.58 23.17 -15.04
C ARG A 596 3.80 22.10 -16.11
N ASP A 597 4.28 22.47 -17.28
CA ASP A 597 4.43 21.55 -18.41
C ASP A 597 5.57 20.54 -18.18
N GLU A 598 6.64 20.92 -17.48
CA GLU A 598 7.72 19.97 -17.14
C GLU A 598 7.33 19.00 -16.02
N LEU A 599 6.50 19.43 -15.05
CA LEU A 599 6.02 18.57 -13.98
C LEU A 599 4.87 17.64 -14.43
N LYS A 600 4.00 18.14 -15.31
CA LYS A 600 2.82 17.40 -15.78
C LYS A 600 3.22 16.18 -16.63
N GLY A 601 2.91 14.99 -16.10
CA GLY A 601 3.19 13.71 -16.77
C GLY A 601 4.52 13.08 -16.40
N THR A 602 5.33 13.76 -15.58
CA THR A 602 6.60 13.24 -15.06
C THR A 602 6.50 12.87 -13.57
N THR A 603 5.71 13.60 -12.79
CA THR A 603 5.58 13.41 -11.33
C THR A 603 4.15 13.01 -10.94
N GLU A 604 4.01 12.33 -9.79
CA GLU A 604 2.70 11.86 -9.29
C GLU A 604 1.86 13.03 -8.79
N ASN A 605 2.42 13.86 -7.90
CA ASN A 605 1.81 15.11 -7.45
C ASN A 605 2.79 16.27 -7.56
N PHE A 606 2.27 17.49 -7.70
CA PHE A 606 3.09 18.68 -7.57
C PHE A 606 2.31 19.89 -7.05
N ALA A 607 3.04 20.76 -6.37
CA ALA A 607 2.58 22.10 -6.04
C ALA A 607 3.58 23.16 -6.47
N PHE A 608 3.05 24.29 -6.91
CA PHE A 608 3.85 25.43 -7.32
C PHE A 608 3.29 26.70 -6.71
N LEU A 609 4.11 27.41 -5.94
CA LEU A 609 3.81 28.72 -5.40
C LEU A 609 4.84 29.72 -5.92
N MET A 610 4.37 30.80 -6.50
CA MET A 610 5.22 31.87 -7.00
C MET A 610 4.78 33.20 -6.41
N TYR A 611 5.75 33.95 -5.90
CA TYR A 611 5.57 35.30 -5.40
C TYR A 611 6.18 36.30 -6.38
N ASN A 612 5.37 37.27 -6.81
CA ASN A 612 5.76 38.34 -7.74
C ASN A 612 5.38 39.73 -7.18
N GLY A 613 5.48 39.89 -5.86
CA GLY A 613 5.25 41.18 -5.21
C GLY A 613 6.46 42.09 -5.21
N ASN A 614 6.25 43.35 -4.83
CA ASN A 614 7.34 44.34 -4.71
C ASN A 614 8.08 44.26 -3.36
N ASP A 615 7.45 43.67 -2.34
CA ASP A 615 8.05 43.52 -1.01
C ASP A 615 8.97 42.30 -1.01
N LYS A 616 10.28 42.52 -0.94
CA LYS A 616 11.28 41.45 -1.03
C LYS A 616 11.26 40.53 0.19
N GLY A 617 11.45 39.23 -0.04
CA GLY A 617 11.56 38.21 1.03
C GLY A 617 10.24 37.78 1.68
N GLN A 618 9.08 38.29 1.23
CA GLN A 618 7.77 37.96 1.80
C GLN A 618 7.33 36.52 1.57
N LEU A 619 7.87 35.82 0.56
CA LEU A 619 7.53 34.43 0.30
C LEU A 619 7.89 33.54 1.50
N TYR A 620 9.10 33.70 2.04
CA TYR A 620 9.60 32.85 3.12
C TYR A 620 8.95 33.19 4.47
N SER A 621 8.71 34.48 4.75
CA SER A 621 7.97 34.89 5.96
C SER A 621 6.52 34.41 5.93
N LEU A 622 5.87 34.43 4.76
CA LEU A 622 4.53 33.87 4.58
C LEU A 622 4.54 32.36 4.79
N LEU A 623 5.49 31.63 4.20
CA LEU A 623 5.61 30.19 4.39
C LEU A 623 5.84 29.85 5.87
N GLU A 624 6.72 30.58 6.55
CA GLU A 624 6.96 30.38 7.99
C GLU A 624 5.69 30.63 8.82
N LYS A 625 4.96 31.72 8.54
CA LYS A 625 3.69 32.03 9.21
C LYS A 625 2.66 30.94 8.98
N ILE A 626 2.49 30.50 7.74
CA ILE A 626 1.53 29.45 7.36
C ILE A 626 1.87 28.14 8.05
N ILE A 627 3.16 27.76 8.04
CA ILE A 627 3.62 26.55 8.71
C ILE A 627 3.34 26.66 10.21
N LYS A 628 3.60 27.81 10.83
CA LYS A 628 3.36 28.03 12.26
C LYS A 628 1.88 27.97 12.64
N GLU A 629 1.02 28.71 11.95
CA GLU A 629 -0.41 28.79 12.28
C GLU A 629 -1.09 27.42 12.23
N LYS A 630 -0.71 26.56 11.28
CA LYS A 630 -1.32 25.23 11.17
C LYS A 630 -0.77 24.22 12.16
N THR A 631 0.55 24.26 12.44
CA THR A 631 1.12 23.48 13.56
C THR A 631 0.49 23.83 14.91
N ASP A 632 0.00 25.06 15.08
CA ASP A 632 -0.70 25.52 16.29
C ASP A 632 -2.20 25.13 16.29
N THR A 633 -2.80 24.83 15.13
CA THR A 633 -4.24 24.58 14.98
C THR A 633 -4.61 23.11 15.22
N ASP A 634 -3.81 22.17 14.74
CA ASP A 634 -4.00 20.72 14.96
C ASP A 634 -3.18 20.16 16.14
N GLN A 635 -2.28 20.99 16.69
CA GLN A 635 -1.40 20.70 17.84
C GLN A 635 -0.53 19.45 17.66
N ASN A 636 -0.41 18.96 16.42
CA ASN A 636 0.39 17.79 16.14
C ASN A 636 1.88 18.19 16.02
N GLY A 637 2.19 19.46 15.73
CA GLY A 637 3.57 19.97 15.61
C GLY A 637 4.21 19.71 14.23
N PHE A 638 3.41 19.24 13.27
CA PHE A 638 3.82 18.77 11.96
C PHE A 638 2.99 19.46 10.86
N ILE A 639 3.51 19.45 9.63
CA ILE A 639 2.75 19.97 8.49
C ILE A 639 3.00 19.05 7.30
N ASP A 640 1.96 18.35 6.88
CA ASP A 640 2.06 17.50 5.70
C ASP A 640 1.92 18.30 4.40
N PHE A 641 2.20 17.63 3.28
CA PHE A 641 2.13 18.24 1.96
C PHE A 641 0.73 18.77 1.63
N LYS A 642 -0.35 18.09 2.02
CA LYS A 642 -1.73 18.53 1.77
C LYS A 642 -2.12 19.68 2.69
N GLU A 643 -1.69 19.68 3.94
CA GLU A 643 -1.95 20.70 4.94
C GLU A 643 -1.28 22.01 4.56
N LEU A 644 0.00 21.99 4.18
CA LEU A 644 0.69 23.18 3.66
C LEU A 644 -0.08 23.78 2.49
N ILE A 645 -0.56 22.92 1.59
CA ILE A 645 -1.25 23.33 0.37
C ILE A 645 -2.69 23.81 0.61
N ALA A 646 -3.42 23.21 1.55
CA ALA A 646 -4.72 23.69 2.01
C ALA A 646 -4.61 25.06 2.68
N SER A 647 -3.53 25.26 3.44
CA SER A 647 -3.28 26.51 4.16
C SER A 647 -2.87 27.64 3.25
N LEU A 648 -2.13 27.31 2.18
CA LEU A 648 -1.87 28.23 1.08
C LEU A 648 -3.16 28.66 0.35
N ASN A 649 -4.18 27.80 0.27
CA ASN A 649 -5.48 28.18 -0.30
C ASN A 649 -6.28 29.14 0.58
N GLU A 650 -6.26 28.93 1.89
CA GLU A 650 -7.03 29.75 2.83
C GLU A 650 -6.45 31.16 2.99
N ASN A 651 -5.13 31.29 2.91
CA ASN A 651 -4.40 32.51 3.23
C ASN A 651 -4.03 33.36 2.01
N ILE A 652 -4.27 32.89 0.79
CA ILE A 652 -3.84 33.57 -0.43
C ILE A 652 -5.03 33.81 -1.36
N ILE A 653 -5.25 35.07 -1.72
CA ILE A 653 -6.21 35.46 -2.75
C ILE A 653 -5.50 35.39 -4.11
N PHE A 654 -5.92 34.46 -4.96
CA PHE A 654 -5.39 34.31 -6.32
C PHE A 654 -6.13 35.23 -7.28
N ASP A 655 -5.42 36.15 -7.92
CA ASP A 655 -5.98 36.90 -9.05
C ASP A 655 -4.91 37.12 -10.12
N TYR A 656 -5.21 36.68 -11.35
CA TYR A 656 -4.43 37.06 -12.52
C TYR A 656 -4.87 38.46 -12.96
N GLY A 657 -4.48 39.46 -12.16
CA GLY A 657 -5.02 40.80 -12.35
C GLY A 657 -4.65 41.74 -11.21
N THR A 658 -3.56 42.46 -11.42
CA THR A 658 -3.28 43.81 -10.91
C THR A 658 -3.30 44.14 -9.41
N ASN A 659 -3.66 43.26 -8.46
CA ASN A 659 -3.60 43.65 -7.03
C ASN A 659 -3.17 42.57 -6.02
N ASN A 660 -2.85 41.33 -6.41
CA ASN A 660 -2.31 40.32 -5.48
C ASN A 660 -1.01 39.68 -5.98
N ASN A 661 -0.10 39.43 -5.05
CA ASN A 661 1.30 39.15 -5.32
C ASN A 661 1.66 37.66 -5.51
N PHE A 662 0.69 36.74 -5.50
CA PHE A 662 0.95 35.29 -5.48
C PHE A 662 0.19 34.53 -6.56
N VAL A 663 0.84 33.51 -7.13
CA VAL A 663 0.28 32.53 -8.07
C VAL A 663 0.46 31.13 -7.47
N LEU A 664 -0.63 30.35 -7.39
CA LEU A 664 -0.59 28.95 -6.93
C LEU A 664 -1.16 28.04 -8.02
N ILE A 665 -0.37 27.06 -8.45
CA ILE A 665 -0.80 25.99 -9.35
C ILE A 665 -0.86 24.68 -8.56
N LYS A 666 -1.92 23.90 -8.80
CA LYS A 666 -2.10 22.56 -8.22
C LYS A 666 -2.50 21.57 -9.30
N LYS A 667 -1.90 20.39 -9.31
CA LYS A 667 -2.49 19.19 -9.93
C LYS A 667 -2.71 18.16 -8.82
N PHE A 668 -3.96 17.74 -8.65
CA PHE A 668 -4.36 16.64 -7.78
C PHE A 668 -5.08 15.60 -8.64
N GLU A 669 -4.67 14.34 -8.53
CA GLU A 669 -5.49 13.16 -8.90
C GLU A 669 -5.93 12.43 -7.63
#